data_AF-S8CT86-F1
#
_entry.id   AF-S8CT86-F1
#
_cell.length_a   1.000
_cell.length_b   1.000
_cell.length_c   1.000
_cell.angle_alpha   90.00
_cell.angle_beta   90.00
_cell.angle_gamma   90.00
#
_symmetry.space_group_name_H-M   'P 1'
#
loop_
_entity.id
_entity.type
_entity.pdbx_description
1 polymer ?
#
loop_
_entity_poly.entity_id
_entity_poly.type
_entity_poly.pdbx_seq_one_letter_code
_entity_poly.pdbx_strand_id
1 'polypeptide(L)'
;ELIIGRPEAVYFYEVDGRGPCWAFEGEKKFLGWFRGYLLCVISDQRTDKNTFNVYDLKNRLIAHSVEVDEVSHLICEWGNIVLIMPNKSALLVVEKDMESKLDMLFKKNLYSVAINLVQSQQADAAATAEVLRKYGDHLYSKQSYDEAMAQYIHTIGCLEPSYVIQKFLDAQRIYNLTNYLEKLHEKGFASKDHTILLLNCYTKLKDVEKLNLFIKGEDGVGEHKFDAETAIRVCRAANYHEHAMYVAKKAGRHEWYLKILLEDLGSYDEALQYINRLEPSQAGATVKEYGKVLVEHKPHQTIQLLLKLCTEGESQKTTGAADGNALSMLPSPVDFLSIFVHRPLSLMVFLEKYIDRVKDSPAQVEIHNTLLELYLSNDLDSLSVSQSAETVSSVPRSNTAKSCSSDEEKSFQKRREKGLVLLKSAWTSEQEHPLYDVDLVLILCETNYVKEGLLYLYEKLKLYKEVVGCYMKAHDHEGLISCCRRLGDSGGGDPCLWVDLLNYFGELGEECSVEVKEVLRYIEKDDILPPIVVVETLSRNPYLTVSVIKEYIARKLEQETKMIEEDRIGIQKYQEETAAMRKEILDLRTNARVFQLSKCTACTFTLDLPAVHFMCMHSFHQRCLGDNEKECPECASEYRNVLEMKAKLEQTGRNQDYFFQQLRDSRDGFSVIAEYFGRGIISKSSSRGSGN
;
A
#
# COMPACT_ATOMS: atom_id res chain seq x y z
N GLU A 1 -77.05 -47.54 -26.18
CA GLU A 1 -77.56 -47.70 -24.80
C GLU A 1 -79.07 -47.51 -24.81
N LEU A 2 -79.82 -48.38 -24.13
CA LEU A 2 -81.26 -48.25 -23.97
C LEU A 2 -81.54 -47.66 -22.57
N ILE A 3 -82.28 -46.56 -22.51
CA ILE A 3 -82.63 -45.87 -21.26
C ILE A 3 -84.11 -46.08 -20.98
N ILE A 4 -84.44 -46.60 -19.79
CA ILE A 4 -85.82 -46.85 -19.37
C ILE A 4 -86.09 -46.12 -18.05
N GLY A 5 -87.03 -45.18 -18.05
CA GLY A 5 -87.51 -44.54 -16.83
C GLY A 5 -88.72 -45.24 -16.28
N ARG A 6 -88.65 -45.60 -15.01
CA ARG A 6 -89.78 -46.05 -14.19
C ARG A 6 -90.03 -45.07 -13.06
N PRO A 7 -91.20 -45.03 -12.42
CA PRO A 7 -91.52 -44.07 -11.35
C PRO A 7 -90.48 -43.98 -10.22
N GLU A 8 -89.73 -45.05 -9.97
CA GLU A 8 -88.68 -45.17 -8.96
C GLU A 8 -87.27 -44.76 -9.43
N ALA A 9 -86.93 -44.98 -10.70
CA ALA A 9 -85.55 -44.84 -11.18
C ALA A 9 -85.44 -44.80 -12.71
N VAL A 10 -84.29 -44.34 -13.19
CA VAL A 10 -83.86 -44.48 -14.58
C VAL A 10 -82.81 -45.59 -14.68
N TYR A 11 -83.08 -46.57 -15.54
CA TYR A 11 -82.27 -47.75 -15.77
C TYR A 11 -81.54 -47.64 -17.12
N PHE A 12 -80.23 -47.88 -17.09
CA PHE A 12 -79.41 -47.95 -18.29
C PHE A 12 -79.17 -49.41 -18.65
N TYR A 13 -79.28 -49.74 -19.94
CA TYR A 13 -79.02 -51.07 -20.48
C TYR A 13 -77.95 -50.97 -21.57
N GLU A 14 -76.91 -51.78 -21.41
CA GLU A 14 -75.83 -51.99 -22.36
C GLU A 14 -76.05 -53.31 -23.11
N VAL A 15 -75.25 -53.58 -24.14
CA VAL A 15 -75.36 -54.81 -24.94
C VAL A 15 -75.14 -56.06 -24.08
N ASP A 16 -74.34 -55.93 -23.01
CA ASP A 16 -73.95 -57.01 -22.10
C ASP A 16 -74.89 -57.17 -20.89
N GLY A 17 -75.91 -56.30 -20.74
CA GLY A 17 -76.92 -56.42 -19.69
C GLY A 17 -77.33 -55.10 -19.03
N ARG A 18 -77.79 -55.20 -17.78
CA ARG A 18 -78.26 -54.04 -16.99
C ARG A 18 -77.07 -53.24 -16.49
N GLY A 19 -76.93 -52.01 -16.97
CA GLY A 19 -75.95 -51.03 -16.52
C GLY A 19 -76.38 -50.30 -15.23
N PRO A 20 -75.75 -49.16 -14.90
CA PRO A 20 -76.04 -48.40 -13.68
C PRO A 20 -77.49 -47.92 -13.63
N CYS A 21 -78.03 -47.73 -12.43
CA CYS A 21 -79.37 -47.19 -12.23
C CYS A 21 -79.34 -45.98 -11.29
N TRP A 22 -80.17 -44.98 -11.61
CA TRP A 22 -80.24 -43.73 -10.86
C TRP A 22 -81.64 -43.53 -10.31
N ALA A 23 -81.75 -43.43 -8.99
CA ALA A 23 -83.02 -43.22 -8.31
C ALA A 23 -83.47 -41.76 -8.50
N PHE A 24 -84.60 -41.59 -9.17
CA PHE A 24 -85.27 -40.31 -9.35
C PHE A 24 -86.74 -40.59 -9.05
N GLU A 25 -87.39 -39.86 -8.17
CA GLU A 25 -88.80 -40.09 -7.84
C GLU A 25 -89.73 -39.30 -8.78
N GLY A 26 -90.91 -39.85 -9.05
CA GLY A 26 -91.96 -39.22 -9.87
C GLY A 26 -92.15 -39.87 -11.24
N GLU A 27 -93.23 -39.54 -11.92
CA GLU A 27 -93.59 -40.15 -13.21
C GLU A 27 -92.81 -39.51 -14.36
N LYS A 28 -92.04 -40.31 -15.12
CA LYS A 28 -91.18 -39.83 -16.21
C LYS A 28 -91.98 -39.78 -17.50
N LYS A 29 -92.39 -38.58 -17.91
CA LYS A 29 -93.12 -38.39 -19.17
C LYS A 29 -92.18 -38.42 -20.37
N PHE A 30 -91.00 -37.82 -20.24
CA PHE A 30 -89.98 -37.81 -21.31
C PHE A 30 -88.60 -38.07 -20.74
N LEU A 31 -87.80 -38.81 -21.51
CA LEU A 31 -86.38 -39.01 -21.29
C LEU A 31 -85.63 -38.66 -22.57
N GLY A 32 -84.48 -38.02 -22.40
CA GLY A 32 -83.59 -37.70 -23.51
C GLY A 32 -82.14 -37.78 -23.06
N TRP A 33 -81.25 -37.82 -24.05
CA TRP A 33 -79.81 -37.75 -23.80
C TRP A 33 -79.23 -36.66 -24.69
N PHE A 34 -78.45 -35.76 -24.08
CA PHE A 34 -77.84 -34.66 -24.81
C PHE A 34 -76.43 -34.41 -24.29
N ARG A 35 -75.41 -34.62 -25.14
CA ARG A 35 -73.99 -34.31 -24.86
C ARG A 35 -73.47 -34.81 -23.49
N GLY A 36 -73.96 -35.95 -23.00
CA GLY A 36 -73.57 -36.52 -21.71
C GLY A 36 -74.47 -36.14 -20.53
N TYR A 37 -75.49 -35.31 -20.76
CA TYR A 37 -76.55 -35.02 -19.79
C TYR A 37 -77.76 -35.93 -20.02
N LEU A 38 -78.35 -36.39 -18.91
CA LEU A 38 -79.66 -37.05 -18.91
C LEU A 38 -80.75 -35.99 -18.77
N LEU A 39 -81.67 -35.95 -19.73
CA LEU A 39 -82.82 -35.06 -19.74
C LEU A 39 -84.03 -35.83 -19.23
N CYS A 40 -84.77 -35.25 -18.28
CA CYS A 40 -85.93 -35.90 -17.69
C CYS A 40 -87.05 -34.89 -17.45
N VAL A 41 -88.25 -35.17 -17.99
CA VAL A 41 -89.47 -34.45 -17.62
C VAL A 41 -90.22 -35.31 -16.61
N ILE A 42 -90.28 -34.84 -15.37
CA ILE A 42 -90.92 -35.54 -14.25
C ILE A 42 -92.23 -34.82 -13.92
N SER A 43 -93.33 -35.56 -13.96
CA SER A 43 -94.65 -35.11 -13.50
C SER A 43 -94.79 -35.44 -12.02
N ASP A 44 -95.07 -34.43 -11.21
CA ASP A 44 -95.44 -34.64 -9.81
C ASP A 44 -96.95 -34.85 -9.70
N GLN A 45 -97.35 -36.09 -9.39
CA GLN A 45 -98.76 -36.47 -9.26
C GLN A 45 -99.48 -35.74 -8.11
N ARG A 46 -98.76 -35.11 -7.17
CA ARG A 46 -99.35 -34.36 -6.05
C ARG A 46 -99.68 -32.91 -6.39
N THR A 47 -98.91 -32.29 -7.28
CA THR A 47 -99.00 -30.86 -7.59
C THR A 47 -99.44 -30.57 -9.02
N ASP A 48 -99.56 -31.61 -9.86
CA ASP A 48 -99.89 -31.55 -11.29
C ASP A 48 -98.95 -30.64 -12.10
N LYS A 49 -97.75 -30.41 -11.56
CA LYS A 49 -96.68 -29.64 -12.20
C LYS A 49 -95.69 -30.59 -12.85
N ASN A 50 -95.21 -30.23 -14.05
CA ASN A 50 -94.09 -30.92 -14.68
C ASN A 50 -92.81 -30.15 -14.40
N THR A 51 -91.73 -30.88 -14.10
CA THR A 51 -90.39 -30.30 -13.95
C THR A 51 -89.46 -30.89 -14.99
N PHE A 52 -88.80 -30.02 -15.74
CA PHE A 52 -87.75 -30.41 -16.65
C PHE A 52 -86.41 -30.33 -15.93
N ASN A 53 -85.73 -31.47 -15.81
CA ASN A 53 -84.45 -31.62 -15.15
C ASN A 53 -83.37 -32.08 -16.14
N VAL A 54 -82.22 -31.43 -16.08
CA VAL A 54 -81.00 -31.78 -16.80
C VAL A 54 -79.99 -32.29 -15.78
N TYR A 55 -79.65 -33.57 -15.83
CA TYR A 55 -78.74 -34.23 -14.89
C TYR A 55 -77.37 -34.47 -15.50
N ASP A 56 -76.33 -34.08 -14.77
CA ASP A 56 -74.95 -34.49 -15.00
C ASP A 56 -74.63 -35.66 -14.07
N LEU A 57 -74.66 -36.87 -14.63
CA LEU A 57 -74.44 -38.10 -13.88
C LEU A 57 -72.98 -38.30 -13.48
N LYS A 58 -72.02 -37.73 -14.24
CA LYS A 58 -70.59 -37.85 -13.95
C LYS A 58 -70.21 -37.01 -12.73
N ASN A 59 -70.69 -35.77 -12.68
CA ASN A 59 -70.45 -34.85 -11.57
C ASN A 59 -71.51 -34.92 -10.46
N ARG A 60 -72.50 -35.79 -10.59
CA ARG A 60 -73.63 -35.98 -9.65
C ARG A 60 -74.37 -34.66 -9.34
N LEU A 61 -74.63 -33.87 -10.38
CA LEU A 61 -75.16 -32.51 -10.33
C LEU A 61 -76.49 -32.43 -11.10
N ILE A 62 -77.43 -31.62 -10.61
CA ILE A 62 -78.56 -31.13 -11.42
C ILE A 62 -78.10 -29.85 -12.12
N ALA A 63 -77.83 -29.94 -13.42
CA ALA A 63 -77.30 -28.83 -14.22
C ALA A 63 -78.37 -27.74 -14.44
N HIS A 64 -79.62 -28.13 -14.65
CA HIS A 64 -80.74 -27.22 -14.79
C HIS A 64 -82.05 -27.87 -14.31
N SER A 65 -82.91 -27.09 -13.67
CA SER A 65 -84.25 -27.51 -13.23
C SER A 65 -85.20 -26.34 -13.43
N VAL A 66 -86.31 -26.58 -14.14
CA VAL A 66 -87.31 -25.56 -14.43
C VAL A 66 -88.70 -26.19 -14.42
N GLU A 67 -89.65 -25.50 -13.78
CA GLU A 67 -91.06 -25.85 -13.87
C GLU A 67 -91.57 -25.55 -15.29
N VAL A 68 -92.20 -26.54 -15.91
CA VAL A 68 -92.76 -26.45 -17.26
C VAL A 68 -94.21 -26.90 -17.24
N ASP A 69 -95.00 -26.35 -18.16
CA ASP A 69 -96.32 -26.87 -18.45
C ASP A 69 -96.21 -28.27 -19.07
N GLU A 70 -97.35 -28.87 -19.43
CA GLU A 70 -97.35 -30.14 -20.16
C GLU A 70 -96.46 -30.06 -21.41
N VAL A 71 -95.55 -31.02 -21.56
CA VAL A 71 -94.62 -31.10 -22.68
C VAL A 71 -95.19 -32.09 -23.69
N SER A 72 -95.36 -31.68 -24.95
CA SER A 72 -95.80 -32.59 -26.02
C SER A 72 -94.61 -33.30 -26.69
N HIS A 73 -93.50 -32.58 -26.88
CA HIS A 73 -92.29 -33.14 -27.50
C HIS A 73 -91.01 -32.57 -26.85
N LEU A 74 -90.03 -33.46 -26.61
CA LEU A 74 -88.66 -33.13 -26.24
C LEU A 74 -87.75 -33.41 -27.43
N ILE A 75 -87.12 -32.39 -27.99
CA ILE A 75 -86.31 -32.46 -29.22
C ILE A 75 -84.92 -31.93 -28.93
N CYS A 76 -83.88 -32.61 -29.44
CA CYS A 76 -82.49 -32.20 -29.32
C CYS A 76 -81.91 -31.95 -30.72
N GLU A 77 -82.19 -30.77 -31.29
CA GLU A 77 -81.79 -30.42 -32.67
C GLU A 77 -80.98 -29.13 -32.68
N TRP A 78 -80.11 -29.00 -33.68
CA TRP A 78 -79.23 -27.83 -33.89
C TRP A 78 -78.34 -27.48 -32.68
N GLY A 79 -78.00 -28.48 -31.87
CA GLY A 79 -77.17 -28.30 -30.68
C GLY A 79 -77.89 -27.65 -29.50
N ASN A 80 -79.23 -27.60 -29.50
CA ASN A 80 -80.05 -27.08 -28.41
C ASN A 80 -81.10 -28.09 -27.98
N ILE A 81 -81.61 -27.92 -26.76
CA ILE A 81 -82.73 -28.71 -26.24
C ILE A 81 -84.00 -27.86 -26.40
N VAL A 82 -85.00 -28.39 -27.08
CA VAL A 82 -86.29 -27.73 -27.35
C VAL A 82 -87.41 -28.54 -26.73
N LEU A 83 -88.18 -27.90 -25.86
CA LEU A 83 -89.41 -28.46 -25.29
C LEU A 83 -90.60 -27.78 -25.98
N ILE A 84 -91.45 -28.54 -26.66
CA ILE A 84 -92.68 -28.01 -27.29
C ILE A 84 -93.84 -28.29 -26.36
N MET A 85 -94.66 -27.26 -26.11
CA MET A 85 -95.86 -27.34 -25.28
C MET A 85 -97.14 -27.41 -26.17
N PRO A 86 -98.25 -27.98 -25.67
CA PRO A 86 -99.53 -28.06 -26.39
C PRO A 86 -100.08 -26.71 -26.83
N ASN A 87 -99.76 -25.62 -26.10
CA ASN A 87 -100.16 -24.25 -26.41
C ASN A 87 -99.39 -23.62 -27.59
N LYS A 88 -98.58 -24.39 -28.33
CA LYS A 88 -97.69 -23.96 -29.42
C LYS A 88 -96.54 -23.06 -28.99
N SER A 89 -96.27 -22.92 -27.69
CA SER A 89 -95.05 -22.30 -27.20
C SER A 89 -93.91 -23.34 -27.13
N ALA A 90 -92.67 -22.87 -27.21
CA ALA A 90 -91.49 -23.72 -27.09
C ALA A 90 -90.47 -23.10 -26.14
N LEU A 91 -89.89 -23.92 -25.27
CA LEU A 91 -88.80 -23.52 -24.38
C LEU A 91 -87.47 -24.01 -24.98
N LEU A 92 -86.58 -23.07 -25.27
CA LEU A 92 -85.24 -23.34 -25.78
C LEU A 92 -84.22 -23.31 -24.63
N VAL A 93 -83.58 -24.43 -24.36
CA VAL A 93 -82.51 -24.57 -23.37
C VAL A 93 -81.18 -24.69 -24.11
N VAL A 94 -80.34 -23.66 -23.94
CA VAL A 94 -79.03 -23.52 -24.57
C VAL A 94 -77.94 -23.79 -23.55
N GLU A 95 -76.95 -24.58 -23.94
CA GLU A 95 -75.77 -24.84 -23.12
C GLU A 95 -74.90 -23.58 -23.03
N LYS A 96 -74.60 -23.13 -21.80
CA LYS A 96 -73.69 -22.00 -21.58
C LYS A 96 -72.25 -22.34 -21.95
N ASP A 97 -71.49 -21.31 -22.30
CA ASP A 97 -70.04 -21.37 -22.52
C ASP A 97 -69.28 -21.78 -21.25
N MET A 98 -68.02 -22.17 -21.43
CA MET A 98 -67.17 -22.72 -20.36
C MET A 98 -66.88 -21.70 -19.25
N GLU A 99 -66.63 -20.43 -19.59
CA GLU A 99 -66.35 -19.36 -18.63
C GLU A 99 -67.56 -19.11 -17.74
N SER A 100 -68.75 -18.98 -18.34
CA SER A 100 -70.02 -18.85 -17.60
C SER A 100 -70.29 -20.03 -16.68
N LYS A 101 -69.98 -21.28 -17.12
CA LYS A 101 -70.12 -22.47 -16.27
C LYS A 101 -69.19 -22.43 -15.08
N LEU A 102 -67.92 -22.11 -15.29
CA LEU A 102 -66.93 -22.00 -14.23
C LEU A 102 -67.30 -20.90 -13.22
N ASP A 103 -67.73 -19.73 -13.69
CA ASP A 103 -68.18 -18.64 -12.81
C ASP A 103 -69.39 -19.02 -11.95
N MET A 104 -70.35 -19.77 -12.50
CA MET A 104 -71.47 -20.30 -11.73
C MET A 104 -71.02 -21.31 -10.67
N LEU A 105 -70.06 -22.18 -11.00
CA LEU A 105 -69.50 -23.16 -10.07
C LEU A 105 -68.69 -22.48 -8.95
N PHE A 106 -67.91 -21.45 -9.29
CA PHE A 106 -67.16 -20.65 -8.32
C PHE A 106 -68.08 -19.92 -7.35
N LYS A 107 -69.16 -19.29 -7.83
CA LYS A 107 -70.16 -18.64 -6.96
C LYS A 107 -70.82 -19.62 -5.98
N LYS A 108 -70.97 -20.89 -6.37
CA LYS A 108 -71.54 -21.96 -5.53
C LYS A 108 -70.48 -22.74 -4.73
N ASN A 109 -69.21 -22.36 -4.79
CA ASN A 109 -68.08 -23.04 -4.15
C ASN A 109 -67.88 -24.52 -4.56
N LEU A 110 -68.33 -24.91 -5.76
CA LEU A 110 -68.23 -26.29 -6.28
C LEU A 110 -66.95 -26.50 -7.10
N TYR A 111 -65.80 -26.30 -6.46
CA TYR A 111 -64.49 -26.31 -7.13
C TYR A 111 -64.03 -27.70 -7.59
N SER A 112 -64.38 -28.78 -6.88
CA SER A 112 -64.06 -30.15 -7.31
C SER A 112 -64.74 -30.51 -8.64
N VAL A 113 -66.00 -30.08 -8.81
CA VAL A 113 -66.75 -30.22 -10.06
C VAL A 113 -66.14 -29.34 -11.16
N ALA A 114 -65.68 -28.13 -10.82
CA ALA A 114 -64.98 -27.26 -11.76
C ALA A 114 -63.68 -27.88 -12.29
N ILE A 115 -62.88 -28.52 -11.42
CA ILE A 115 -61.66 -29.23 -11.82
C ILE A 115 -61.98 -30.41 -12.74
N ASN A 116 -62.97 -31.23 -12.39
CA ASN A 116 -63.40 -32.35 -13.23
C ASN A 116 -63.91 -31.88 -14.60
N LEU A 117 -64.65 -30.76 -14.64
CA LEU A 117 -65.13 -30.16 -15.87
C LEU A 117 -63.95 -29.77 -16.79
N VAL A 118 -62.96 -29.08 -16.24
CA VAL A 118 -61.78 -28.60 -16.97
C VAL A 118 -60.90 -29.76 -17.46
N GLN A 119 -60.71 -30.79 -16.63
CA GLN A 119 -59.98 -32.01 -16.99
C GLN A 119 -60.73 -32.83 -18.06
N SER A 120 -62.06 -32.95 -17.96
CA SER A 120 -62.88 -33.73 -18.89
C SER A 120 -62.94 -33.12 -20.30
N GLN A 121 -62.83 -31.80 -20.40
CA GLN A 121 -62.90 -31.06 -21.66
C GLN A 121 -61.52 -30.78 -22.27
N GLN A 122 -60.43 -31.35 -21.72
CA GLN A 122 -59.04 -31.14 -22.16
C GLN A 122 -58.69 -29.66 -22.33
N ALA A 123 -59.09 -28.82 -21.36
CA ALA A 123 -58.76 -27.40 -21.41
C ALA A 123 -57.26 -27.17 -21.24
N ASP A 124 -56.81 -26.00 -21.70
CA ASP A 124 -55.41 -25.59 -21.59
C ASP A 124 -54.87 -25.67 -20.15
N ALA A 125 -53.58 -25.96 -20.02
CA ALA A 125 -52.90 -26.05 -18.73
C ALA A 125 -53.03 -24.74 -17.92
N ALA A 126 -53.10 -23.59 -18.60
CA ALA A 126 -53.32 -22.29 -17.97
C ALA A 126 -54.73 -22.15 -17.35
N ALA A 127 -55.78 -22.58 -18.07
CA ALA A 127 -57.15 -22.56 -17.56
C ALA A 127 -57.31 -23.51 -16.36
N THR A 128 -56.67 -24.69 -16.43
CA THR A 128 -56.61 -25.64 -15.30
C THR A 128 -55.89 -25.04 -14.09
N ALA A 129 -54.76 -24.37 -14.31
CA ALA A 129 -54.03 -23.70 -13.24
C ALA A 129 -54.85 -22.56 -12.60
N GLU A 130 -55.66 -21.82 -13.37
CA GLU A 130 -56.52 -20.77 -12.81
C GLU A 130 -57.63 -21.33 -11.91
N VAL A 131 -58.27 -22.44 -12.32
CA VAL A 131 -59.28 -23.12 -11.49
C VAL A 131 -58.65 -23.64 -10.19
N LEU A 132 -57.48 -24.27 -10.29
CA LEU A 132 -56.72 -24.75 -9.13
C LEU A 132 -56.27 -23.60 -8.22
N ARG A 133 -55.89 -22.45 -8.78
CA ARG A 133 -55.58 -21.23 -8.01
C ARG A 133 -56.80 -20.73 -7.24
N LYS A 134 -57.96 -20.60 -7.90
CA LYS A 134 -59.22 -20.17 -7.26
C LYS A 134 -59.66 -21.18 -6.17
N TYR A 135 -59.44 -22.47 -6.40
CA TYR A 135 -59.71 -23.50 -5.40
C TYR A 135 -58.76 -23.41 -4.20
N GLY A 136 -57.46 -23.26 -4.45
CA GLY A 136 -56.45 -23.05 -3.41
C GLY A 136 -56.72 -21.79 -2.58
N ASP A 137 -57.14 -20.69 -3.22
CA ASP A 137 -57.52 -19.45 -2.54
C ASP A 137 -58.74 -19.64 -1.62
N HIS A 138 -59.74 -20.40 -2.06
CA HIS A 138 -60.90 -20.75 -1.24
C HIS A 138 -60.50 -21.61 -0.04
N LEU A 139 -59.71 -22.66 -0.26
CA LEU A 139 -59.22 -23.52 0.83
C LEU A 139 -58.34 -22.74 1.82
N TYR A 140 -57.52 -21.82 1.33
CA TYR A 140 -56.72 -20.92 2.16
C TYR A 140 -57.61 -20.03 3.04
N SER A 141 -58.71 -19.49 2.49
CA SER A 141 -59.68 -18.68 3.27
C SER A 141 -60.39 -19.50 4.35
N LYS A 142 -60.56 -20.81 4.12
CA LYS A 142 -61.10 -21.77 5.09
C LYS A 142 -60.11 -22.27 6.14
N GLN A 143 -58.86 -21.80 6.09
CA GLN A 143 -57.76 -22.23 6.96
C GLN A 143 -57.30 -23.69 6.73
N SER A 144 -57.73 -24.34 5.66
CA SER A 144 -57.23 -25.67 5.23
C SER A 144 -55.95 -25.51 4.42
N TYR A 145 -54.85 -25.15 5.11
CA TYR A 145 -53.60 -24.75 4.46
C TYR A 145 -52.87 -25.87 3.72
N ASP A 146 -52.88 -27.08 4.24
CA ASP A 146 -52.16 -28.21 3.64
C ASP A 146 -52.83 -28.66 2.34
N GLU A 147 -54.17 -28.72 2.35
CA GLU A 147 -54.97 -29.00 1.16
C GLU A 147 -54.83 -27.88 0.12
N ALA A 148 -54.85 -26.61 0.56
CA ALA A 148 -54.60 -25.48 -0.32
C ALA A 148 -53.21 -25.57 -0.97
N MET A 149 -52.17 -25.92 -0.19
CA MET A 149 -50.81 -26.07 -0.68
C MET A 149 -50.68 -27.19 -1.70
N ALA A 150 -51.35 -28.33 -1.47
CA ALA A 150 -51.40 -29.42 -2.44
C ALA A 150 -51.94 -28.91 -3.79
N GLN A 151 -52.98 -28.07 -3.81
CA GLN A 151 -53.48 -27.48 -5.06
C GLN A 151 -52.46 -26.52 -5.70
N TYR A 152 -51.83 -25.64 -4.92
CA TYR A 152 -50.80 -24.72 -5.45
C TYR A 152 -49.59 -25.46 -6.05
N ILE A 153 -49.18 -26.61 -5.50
CA ILE A 153 -48.09 -27.43 -6.06
C ILE A 153 -48.42 -27.93 -7.48
N HIS A 154 -49.69 -28.20 -7.77
CA HIS A 154 -50.14 -28.59 -9.11
C HIS A 154 -50.13 -27.42 -10.11
N THR A 155 -50.12 -26.17 -9.63
CA THR A 155 -50.04 -24.96 -10.48
C THR A 155 -48.62 -24.55 -10.88
N ILE A 156 -47.59 -25.23 -10.35
CA ILE A 156 -46.18 -24.94 -10.64
C ILE A 156 -45.92 -25.06 -12.15
N GLY A 157 -45.32 -24.01 -12.73
CA GLY A 157 -45.00 -23.90 -14.16
C GLY A 157 -45.99 -23.02 -14.95
N CYS A 158 -47.20 -22.79 -14.42
CA CYS A 158 -48.19 -21.89 -15.02
C CYS A 158 -48.45 -20.65 -14.15
N LEU A 159 -48.40 -20.80 -12.82
CA LEU A 159 -48.57 -19.70 -11.87
C LEU A 159 -47.22 -19.19 -11.38
N GLU A 160 -47.09 -17.86 -11.22
CA GLU A 160 -45.89 -17.25 -10.65
C GLU A 160 -45.70 -17.69 -9.17
N PRO A 161 -44.53 -18.24 -8.81
CA PRO A 161 -44.25 -18.70 -7.45
C PRO A 161 -44.41 -17.61 -6.37
N SER A 162 -44.13 -16.35 -6.72
CA SER A 162 -44.25 -15.20 -5.83
C SER A 162 -45.65 -15.05 -5.22
N TYR A 163 -46.70 -15.40 -5.96
CA TYR A 163 -48.09 -15.36 -5.48
C TYR A 163 -48.31 -16.30 -4.29
N VAL A 164 -47.80 -17.53 -4.40
CA VAL A 164 -47.94 -18.54 -3.34
C VAL A 164 -47.02 -18.20 -2.18
N ILE A 165 -45.76 -17.82 -2.46
CA ILE A 165 -44.79 -17.47 -1.42
C ILE A 165 -45.33 -16.34 -0.54
N GLN A 166 -45.87 -15.26 -1.12
CA GLN A 166 -46.42 -14.13 -0.36
C GLN A 166 -47.55 -14.54 0.61
N LYS A 167 -48.36 -15.53 0.24
CA LYS A 167 -49.44 -16.05 1.10
C LYS A 167 -48.95 -16.91 2.26
N PHE A 168 -47.77 -17.53 2.14
CA PHE A 168 -47.26 -18.50 3.10
C PHE A 168 -45.97 -18.06 3.82
N LEU A 169 -45.58 -16.79 3.71
CA LEU A 169 -44.42 -16.20 4.41
C LEU A 169 -44.53 -16.15 5.95
N ASP A 170 -45.71 -16.42 6.51
CA ASP A 170 -45.94 -16.46 7.95
C ASP A 170 -45.09 -17.58 8.62
N ALA A 171 -44.43 -17.25 9.73
CA ALA A 171 -43.56 -18.16 10.48
C ALA A 171 -44.30 -19.43 10.96
N GLN A 172 -45.60 -19.35 11.20
CA GLN A 172 -46.41 -20.51 11.60
C GLN A 172 -46.57 -21.56 10.48
N ARG A 173 -46.33 -21.18 9.22
CA ARG A 173 -46.62 -21.99 8.03
C ARG A 173 -45.38 -22.35 7.23
N ILE A 174 -44.22 -22.23 7.87
CA ILE A 174 -42.94 -22.46 7.24
C ILE A 174 -42.83 -23.88 6.65
N TYR A 175 -43.46 -24.90 7.24
CA TYR A 175 -43.50 -26.27 6.68
C TYR A 175 -44.18 -26.33 5.31
N ASN A 176 -45.30 -25.63 5.14
CA ASN A 176 -46.03 -25.58 3.87
C ASN A 176 -45.25 -24.82 2.81
N LEU A 177 -44.62 -23.72 3.19
CA LEU A 177 -43.73 -22.96 2.32
C LEU A 177 -42.51 -23.81 1.90
N THR A 178 -41.88 -24.52 2.84
CA THR A 178 -40.76 -25.43 2.56
C THR A 178 -41.17 -26.51 1.56
N ASN A 179 -42.31 -27.17 1.75
CA ASN A 179 -42.81 -28.20 0.83
C ASN A 179 -43.05 -27.62 -0.59
N TYR A 180 -43.62 -26.43 -0.69
CA TYR A 180 -43.78 -25.75 -1.97
C TYR A 180 -42.44 -25.49 -2.68
N LEU A 181 -41.47 -24.94 -1.95
CA LEU A 181 -40.13 -24.63 -2.47
C LEU A 181 -39.35 -25.90 -2.84
N GLU A 182 -39.46 -26.98 -2.06
CA GLU A 182 -38.90 -28.30 -2.38
C GLU A 182 -39.47 -28.81 -3.72
N LYS A 183 -40.79 -28.79 -3.89
CA LYS A 183 -41.45 -29.20 -5.14
C LYS A 183 -41.16 -28.26 -6.31
N LEU A 184 -40.92 -26.98 -6.05
CA LEU A 184 -40.48 -26.01 -7.06
C LEU A 184 -39.07 -26.33 -7.56
N HIS A 185 -38.18 -26.73 -6.66
CA HIS A 185 -36.81 -27.18 -6.97
C HIS A 185 -36.80 -28.52 -7.72
N GLU A 186 -37.60 -29.51 -7.27
CA GLU A 186 -37.73 -30.81 -7.95
C GLU A 186 -38.17 -30.66 -9.42
N LYS A 187 -39.06 -29.69 -9.69
CA LYS A 187 -39.57 -29.41 -11.05
C LYS A 187 -38.66 -28.49 -11.87
N GLY A 188 -37.56 -27.98 -11.32
CA GLY A 188 -36.60 -27.12 -12.03
C GLY A 188 -37.04 -25.67 -12.27
N PHE A 189 -38.12 -25.19 -11.63
CA PHE A 189 -38.63 -23.81 -11.77
C PHE A 189 -38.11 -22.86 -10.67
N ALA A 190 -37.16 -23.30 -9.85
CA ALA A 190 -36.63 -22.51 -8.76
C ALA A 190 -35.61 -21.46 -9.24
N SER A 191 -35.71 -20.24 -8.71
CA SER A 191 -34.74 -19.16 -8.90
C SER A 191 -33.75 -19.14 -7.73
N LYS A 192 -32.67 -18.36 -7.86
CA LYS A 192 -31.68 -18.16 -6.79
C LYS A 192 -32.33 -17.64 -5.49
N ASP A 193 -33.30 -16.73 -5.61
CA ASP A 193 -34.02 -16.17 -4.46
C ASP A 193 -34.89 -17.22 -3.77
N HIS A 194 -35.51 -18.12 -4.54
CA HIS A 194 -36.26 -19.25 -4.00
C HIS A 194 -35.34 -20.21 -3.24
N THR A 195 -34.12 -20.42 -3.72
CA THR A 195 -33.13 -21.24 -3.02
C THR A 195 -32.69 -20.63 -1.70
N ILE A 196 -32.48 -19.30 -1.67
CA ILE A 196 -32.12 -18.58 -0.44
C ILE A 196 -33.27 -18.66 0.58
N LEU A 197 -34.50 -18.50 0.12
CA LEU A 197 -35.68 -18.62 0.96
C LEU A 197 -35.81 -20.05 1.53
N LEU A 198 -35.55 -21.07 0.72
CA LEU A 198 -35.57 -22.47 1.16
C LEU A 198 -34.50 -22.73 2.23
N LEU A 199 -33.28 -22.22 2.03
CA LEU A 199 -32.19 -22.32 3.00
C LEU A 199 -32.54 -21.62 4.33
N ASN A 200 -33.16 -20.43 4.26
CA ASN A 200 -33.69 -19.73 5.42
C ASN A 200 -34.81 -20.52 6.13
N CYS A 201 -35.62 -21.26 5.37
CA CYS A 201 -36.65 -22.12 5.95
C CYS A 201 -36.03 -23.32 6.68
N TYR A 202 -35.04 -24.01 6.10
CA TYR A 202 -34.35 -25.12 6.74
C TYR A 202 -33.62 -24.71 8.03
N THR A 203 -32.93 -23.57 8.01
CA THR A 203 -32.23 -23.06 9.19
C THR A 203 -33.21 -22.67 10.31
N LYS A 204 -34.36 -22.07 9.98
CA LYS A 204 -35.43 -21.76 10.96
C LYS A 204 -36.12 -23.00 11.52
N LEU A 205 -36.33 -24.01 10.68
CA LEU A 205 -36.92 -25.30 11.08
C LEU A 205 -35.99 -26.19 11.89
N LYS A 206 -34.69 -25.85 11.94
CA LYS A 206 -33.62 -26.65 12.56
C LYS A 206 -33.54 -28.08 12.01
N ASP A 207 -33.94 -28.27 10.75
CA ASP A 207 -33.88 -29.56 10.07
C ASP A 207 -32.46 -29.77 9.52
N VAL A 208 -31.59 -30.33 10.37
CA VAL A 208 -30.16 -30.51 10.08
C VAL A 208 -29.92 -31.60 9.03
N GLU A 209 -30.81 -32.60 8.93
CA GLU A 209 -30.67 -33.68 7.97
C GLU A 209 -30.95 -33.19 6.55
N LYS A 210 -32.07 -32.49 6.35
CA LYS A 210 -32.38 -31.88 5.05
C LYS A 210 -31.36 -30.83 4.65
N LEU A 211 -30.88 -30.02 5.60
CA LEU A 211 -29.82 -29.04 5.35
C LEU A 211 -28.52 -29.71 4.90
N ASN A 212 -28.13 -30.82 5.55
CA ASN A 212 -26.95 -31.60 5.15
C ASN A 212 -27.12 -32.21 3.76
N LEU A 213 -28.28 -32.81 3.46
CA LEU A 213 -28.55 -33.35 2.11
C LEU A 213 -28.52 -32.24 1.05
N PHE A 214 -29.06 -31.07 1.38
CA PHE A 214 -29.09 -29.93 0.48
C PHE A 214 -27.68 -29.35 0.20
N ILE A 215 -26.81 -29.31 1.21
CA ILE A 215 -25.46 -28.72 1.11
C ILE A 215 -24.40 -29.74 0.65
N LYS A 216 -24.44 -30.96 1.19
CA LYS A 216 -23.43 -32.02 1.01
C LYS A 216 -23.84 -33.10 0.00
N GLY A 217 -25.08 -33.08 -0.50
CA GLY A 217 -25.58 -34.07 -1.46
C GLY A 217 -24.69 -34.22 -2.70
N GLU A 218 -24.57 -35.46 -3.17
CA GLU A 218 -23.69 -35.90 -4.27
C GLU A 218 -24.17 -35.50 -5.68
N ASP A 219 -25.26 -34.73 -5.79
CA ASP A 219 -25.68 -34.10 -7.06
C ASP A 219 -24.74 -32.93 -7.41
N GLY A 220 -23.49 -33.29 -7.68
CA GLY A 220 -22.40 -32.46 -8.13
C GLY A 220 -22.59 -32.00 -9.57
N VAL A 221 -23.50 -31.05 -9.79
CA VAL A 221 -23.46 -30.17 -10.96
C VAL A 221 -23.91 -28.77 -10.56
N GLY A 222 -22.93 -27.88 -10.51
CA GLY A 222 -23.12 -26.44 -10.71
C GLY A 222 -23.03 -25.60 -9.45
N GLU A 223 -22.08 -24.68 -9.47
CA GLU A 223 -22.04 -23.38 -8.80
C GLU A 223 -23.30 -22.50 -9.06
N HIS A 224 -24.42 -23.11 -9.45
CA HIS A 224 -25.62 -22.50 -9.99
C HIS A 224 -26.89 -22.76 -9.17
N LYS A 225 -26.87 -23.65 -8.16
CA LYS A 225 -28.07 -23.88 -7.32
C LYS A 225 -28.33 -22.74 -6.32
N PHE A 226 -27.30 -22.19 -5.70
CA PHE A 226 -27.40 -21.08 -4.75
C PHE A 226 -26.18 -20.18 -4.83
N ASP A 227 -26.36 -18.92 -4.43
CA ASP A 227 -25.23 -18.03 -4.20
C ASP A 227 -24.46 -18.47 -2.95
N ALA A 228 -23.22 -18.93 -3.15
CA ALA A 228 -22.37 -19.44 -2.09
C ALA A 228 -22.15 -18.39 -0.99
N GLU A 229 -22.04 -17.11 -1.34
CA GLU A 229 -21.85 -16.04 -0.37
C GLU A 229 -23.08 -15.86 0.53
N THR A 230 -24.27 -15.76 -0.06
CA THR A 230 -25.51 -15.66 0.71
C THR A 230 -25.74 -16.91 1.56
N ALA A 231 -25.46 -18.11 1.05
CA ALA A 231 -25.60 -19.34 1.81
C ALA A 231 -24.67 -19.38 3.04
N ILE A 232 -23.42 -18.92 2.89
CA ILE A 232 -22.49 -18.78 4.01
C ILE A 232 -23.04 -17.80 5.05
N ARG A 233 -23.52 -16.63 4.63
CA ARG A 233 -24.08 -15.61 5.53
C ARG A 233 -25.29 -16.13 6.31
N VAL A 234 -26.21 -16.81 5.63
CA VAL A 234 -27.41 -17.40 6.24
C VAL A 234 -27.04 -18.48 7.26
N CYS A 235 -26.18 -19.43 6.88
CA CYS A 235 -25.72 -20.48 7.79
C CYS A 235 -24.97 -19.91 8.99
N ARG A 236 -24.13 -18.89 8.78
CA ARG A 236 -23.40 -18.19 9.85
C ARG A 236 -24.35 -17.47 10.82
N ALA A 237 -25.33 -16.72 10.30
CA ALA A 237 -26.31 -16.01 11.13
C ALA A 237 -27.21 -16.95 11.95
N ALA A 238 -27.42 -18.17 11.46
CA ALA A 238 -28.16 -19.22 12.16
C ALA A 238 -27.28 -20.13 13.04
N ASN A 239 -26.01 -19.78 13.27
CA ASN A 239 -25.01 -20.52 14.05
C ASN A 239 -24.65 -21.93 13.50
N TYR A 240 -24.89 -22.20 12.22
CA TYR A 240 -24.48 -23.43 11.54
C TYR A 240 -23.06 -23.28 10.93
N HIS A 241 -22.07 -23.00 11.78
CA HIS A 241 -20.70 -22.68 11.35
C HIS A 241 -20.04 -23.81 10.53
N GLU A 242 -20.25 -25.08 10.88
CA GLU A 242 -19.69 -26.22 10.13
C GLU A 242 -20.21 -26.31 8.69
N HIS A 243 -21.49 -26.00 8.48
CA HIS A 243 -22.12 -26.03 7.16
C HIS A 243 -21.64 -24.84 6.32
N ALA A 244 -21.53 -23.67 6.94
CA ALA A 244 -20.96 -22.48 6.32
C ALA A 244 -19.49 -22.70 5.90
N MET A 245 -18.69 -23.34 6.76
CA MET A 245 -17.30 -23.72 6.46
C MET A 245 -17.21 -24.70 5.29
N TYR A 246 -18.07 -25.72 5.25
CA TYR A 246 -18.10 -26.68 4.15
C TYR A 246 -18.40 -25.98 2.81
N VAL A 247 -19.42 -25.11 2.78
CA VAL A 247 -19.77 -24.33 1.59
C VAL A 247 -18.61 -23.42 1.17
N ALA A 248 -18.01 -22.68 2.11
CA ALA A 248 -16.89 -21.78 1.83
C ALA A 248 -15.67 -22.52 1.24
N LYS A 249 -15.32 -23.68 1.81
CA LYS A 249 -14.22 -24.52 1.34
C LYS A 249 -14.49 -25.12 -0.05
N LYS A 250 -15.72 -25.58 -0.31
CA LYS A 250 -16.12 -26.16 -1.60
C LYS A 250 -16.19 -25.11 -2.71
N ALA A 251 -16.62 -23.89 -2.39
CA ALA A 251 -16.74 -22.77 -3.33
C ALA A 251 -15.43 -21.98 -3.54
N GLY A 252 -14.31 -22.37 -2.93
CA GLY A 252 -13.04 -21.65 -3.02
C GLY A 252 -13.07 -20.25 -2.40
N ARG A 253 -14.04 -19.93 -1.54
CA ARG A 253 -14.17 -18.63 -0.87
C ARG A 253 -13.35 -18.62 0.43
N HIS A 254 -12.03 -18.51 0.29
CA HIS A 254 -11.06 -18.60 1.39
C HIS A 254 -11.26 -17.52 2.48
N GLU A 255 -11.60 -16.30 2.08
CA GLU A 255 -11.86 -15.16 2.99
C GLU A 255 -12.97 -15.50 3.99
N TRP A 256 -14.10 -16.01 3.51
CA TRP A 256 -15.23 -16.40 4.35
C TRP A 256 -14.91 -17.58 5.26
N TYR A 257 -14.16 -18.57 4.76
CA TYR A 257 -13.73 -19.71 5.56
C TYR A 257 -12.86 -19.28 6.75
N LEU A 258 -11.88 -18.42 6.50
CA LEU A 258 -11.00 -17.89 7.53
C LEU A 258 -11.74 -16.96 8.49
N LYS A 259 -12.66 -16.13 7.99
CA LYS A 259 -13.50 -15.27 8.83
C LYS A 259 -14.30 -16.07 9.86
N ILE A 260 -14.91 -17.18 9.46
CA ILE A 260 -15.65 -18.07 10.37
C ILE A 260 -14.70 -18.70 11.40
N LEU A 261 -13.54 -19.19 10.96
CA LEU A 261 -12.56 -19.81 11.87
C LEU A 261 -12.00 -18.84 12.91
N LEU A 262 -11.73 -17.59 12.52
CA LEU A 262 -11.07 -16.60 13.35
C LEU A 262 -12.04 -15.83 14.25
N GLU A 263 -13.18 -15.39 13.71
CA GLU A 263 -14.14 -14.56 14.47
C GLU A 263 -15.15 -15.40 15.27
N ASP A 264 -15.66 -16.51 14.71
CA ASP A 264 -16.74 -17.26 15.34
C ASP A 264 -16.23 -18.45 16.17
N LEU A 265 -15.28 -19.22 15.64
CA LEU A 265 -14.81 -20.47 16.26
C LEU A 265 -13.55 -20.29 17.12
N GLY A 266 -12.77 -19.24 16.90
CA GLY A 266 -11.49 -19.02 17.58
C GLY A 266 -10.43 -20.10 17.30
N SER A 267 -10.57 -20.87 16.21
CA SER A 267 -9.68 -21.97 15.85
C SER A 267 -8.47 -21.46 15.06
N TYR A 268 -7.57 -20.73 15.74
CA TYR A 268 -6.40 -20.10 15.13
C TYR A 268 -5.40 -21.09 14.50
N ASP A 269 -5.22 -22.27 15.10
CA ASP A 269 -4.29 -23.27 14.60
C ASP A 269 -4.75 -23.86 13.25
N GLU A 270 -6.05 -24.12 13.09
CA GLU A 270 -6.64 -24.59 11.83
C GLU A 270 -6.59 -23.50 10.75
N ALA A 271 -6.86 -22.24 11.13
CA ALA A 271 -6.75 -21.11 10.22
C ALA A 271 -5.32 -20.97 9.66
N LEU A 272 -4.30 -21.06 10.52
CA LEU A 272 -2.89 -21.02 10.09
C LEU A 272 -2.50 -22.21 9.22
N GLN A 273 -2.98 -23.43 9.53
CA GLN A 273 -2.75 -24.60 8.68
C GLN A 273 -3.43 -24.45 7.31
N TYR A 274 -4.61 -23.82 7.27
CA TYR A 274 -5.32 -23.55 6.02
C TYR A 274 -4.58 -22.52 5.18
N ILE A 275 -4.17 -21.39 5.76
CA ILE A 275 -3.39 -20.36 5.04
C ILE A 275 -2.08 -20.93 4.49
N ASN A 276 -1.41 -21.81 5.24
CA ASN A 276 -0.19 -22.49 4.78
C ASN A 276 -0.39 -23.39 3.53
N ARG A 277 -1.62 -23.79 3.22
CA ARG A 277 -1.97 -24.61 2.05
C ARG A 277 -2.45 -23.77 0.85
N LEU A 278 -2.72 -22.48 1.05
CA LEU A 278 -3.15 -21.57 -0.02
C LEU A 278 -1.97 -21.16 -0.91
N GLU A 279 -2.29 -20.68 -2.10
CA GLU A 279 -1.28 -20.07 -2.98
C GLU A 279 -0.69 -18.79 -2.34
N PRO A 280 0.60 -18.48 -2.57
CA PRO A 280 1.27 -17.35 -1.92
C PRO A 280 0.58 -16.00 -2.09
N SER A 281 -0.05 -15.74 -3.23
CA SER A 281 -0.80 -14.51 -3.53
C SER A 281 -2.03 -14.36 -2.64
N GLN A 282 -2.84 -15.43 -2.53
CA GLN A 282 -4.04 -15.48 -1.69
C GLN A 282 -3.69 -15.50 -0.20
N ALA A 283 -2.62 -16.24 0.17
CA ALA A 283 -2.10 -16.24 1.52
C ALA A 283 -1.63 -14.85 1.95
N GLY A 284 -0.94 -14.11 1.07
CA GLY A 284 -0.53 -12.73 1.33
C GLY A 284 -1.71 -11.79 1.60
N ALA A 285 -2.75 -11.83 0.75
CA ALA A 285 -3.95 -11.00 0.91
C ALA A 285 -4.71 -11.32 2.21
N THR A 286 -4.92 -12.61 2.51
CA THR A 286 -5.61 -13.04 3.72
C THR A 286 -4.84 -12.68 4.99
N VAL A 287 -3.51 -12.77 4.98
CA VAL A 287 -2.68 -12.36 6.13
C VAL A 287 -2.69 -10.85 6.32
N LYS A 288 -2.81 -10.03 5.26
CA LYS A 288 -2.98 -8.57 5.42
C LYS A 288 -4.29 -8.22 6.15
N GLU A 289 -5.38 -8.94 5.85
CA GLU A 289 -6.68 -8.68 6.46
C GLU A 289 -6.77 -9.22 7.90
N TYR A 290 -6.36 -10.47 8.11
CA TYR A 290 -6.56 -11.20 9.38
C TYR A 290 -5.31 -11.32 10.25
N GLY A 291 -4.15 -10.85 9.76
CA GLY A 291 -2.86 -11.00 10.43
C GLY A 291 -2.83 -10.40 11.83
N LYS A 292 -3.56 -9.30 12.07
CA LYS A 292 -3.61 -8.63 13.39
C LYS A 292 -4.09 -9.59 14.48
N VAL A 293 -5.18 -10.29 14.22
CA VAL A 293 -5.77 -11.28 15.13
C VAL A 293 -4.85 -12.48 15.31
N LEU A 294 -4.22 -12.94 14.22
CA LEU A 294 -3.28 -14.07 14.25
C LEU A 294 -2.03 -13.76 15.08
N VAL A 295 -1.47 -12.54 14.97
CA VAL A 295 -0.32 -12.10 15.78
C VAL A 295 -0.69 -11.92 17.25
N GLU A 296 -1.93 -11.50 17.54
CA GLU A 296 -2.42 -11.36 18.90
C GLU A 296 -2.48 -12.70 19.65
N HIS A 297 -3.01 -13.74 19.01
CA HIS A 297 -3.17 -15.06 19.64
C HIS A 297 -1.99 -16.02 19.43
N LYS A 298 -1.37 -16.04 18.24
CA LYS A 298 -0.32 -17.00 17.84
C LYS A 298 0.85 -16.29 17.13
N PRO A 299 1.63 -15.45 17.83
CA PRO A 299 2.69 -14.64 17.20
C PRO A 299 3.78 -15.50 16.55
N HIS A 300 4.27 -16.55 17.22
CA HIS A 300 5.38 -17.35 16.71
C HIS A 300 5.06 -18.08 15.39
N GLN A 301 3.88 -18.71 15.31
CA GLN A 301 3.44 -19.44 14.12
C GLN A 301 3.13 -18.46 12.97
N THR A 302 2.55 -17.30 13.28
CA THR A 302 2.26 -16.25 12.29
C THR A 302 3.54 -15.65 11.71
N ILE A 303 4.55 -15.39 12.54
CA ILE A 303 5.88 -14.93 12.08
C ILE A 303 6.51 -15.98 11.17
N GLN A 304 6.42 -17.26 11.52
CA GLN A 304 6.96 -18.34 10.68
C GLN A 304 6.27 -18.40 9.31
N LEU A 305 4.95 -18.22 9.26
CA LEU A 305 4.18 -18.13 8.02
C LEU A 305 4.58 -16.91 7.18
N LEU A 306 4.70 -15.73 7.80
CA LEU A 306 5.15 -14.51 7.12
C LEU A 306 6.55 -14.66 6.54
N LEU A 307 7.49 -15.23 7.31
CA LEU A 307 8.83 -15.53 6.81
C LEU A 307 8.76 -16.44 5.59
N LYS A 308 7.94 -17.50 5.64
CA LYS A 308 7.73 -18.42 4.53
C LYS A 308 7.25 -17.68 3.27
N LEU A 309 6.25 -16.81 3.41
CA LEU A 309 5.68 -16.02 2.31
C LEU A 309 6.68 -15.04 1.71
N CYS A 310 7.57 -14.45 2.53
CA CYS A 310 8.59 -13.52 2.07
C CYS A 310 9.88 -14.20 1.55
N THR A 311 10.12 -15.48 1.84
CA THR A 311 11.36 -16.20 1.44
C THR A 311 11.18 -17.32 0.42
N GLU A 312 10.06 -18.04 0.40
CA GLU A 312 9.90 -19.27 -0.40
C GLU A 312 9.42 -19.06 -1.86
N GLY A 313 9.76 -17.93 -2.48
CA GLY A 313 9.51 -17.70 -3.93
C GLY A 313 10.62 -18.16 -4.86
N GLU A 314 11.82 -18.41 -4.32
CA GLU A 314 12.99 -18.74 -5.15
C GLU A 314 13.15 -20.24 -5.44
N SER A 315 12.47 -21.11 -4.68
CA SER A 315 12.75 -22.56 -4.69
C SER A 315 11.91 -23.42 -5.65
N GLN A 316 11.07 -22.83 -6.52
CA GLN A 316 10.31 -23.58 -7.54
C GLN A 316 10.77 -23.31 -8.99
N LYS A 317 12.07 -23.05 -9.20
CA LYS A 317 12.67 -23.09 -10.55
C LYS A 317 13.55 -24.33 -10.75
N THR A 318 12.93 -25.51 -10.79
CA THR A 318 13.50 -26.66 -11.53
C THR A 318 12.38 -27.55 -12.06
N THR A 319 11.74 -27.13 -13.15
CA THR A 319 11.34 -28.00 -14.29
C THR A 319 10.70 -27.10 -15.36
N GLY A 320 11.28 -27.15 -16.56
CA GLY A 320 11.19 -26.10 -17.56
C GLY A 320 9.81 -25.84 -18.19
N ALA A 321 9.62 -24.60 -18.63
CA ALA A 321 9.24 -24.22 -19.98
C ALA A 321 9.30 -22.68 -20.06
N ALA A 322 9.78 -22.18 -21.19
CA ALA A 322 9.82 -20.76 -21.49
C ALA A 322 8.40 -20.23 -21.69
N ASP A 323 8.02 -19.23 -20.90
CA ASP A 323 7.15 -18.14 -21.32
C ASP A 323 7.45 -16.92 -20.43
N GLY A 324 7.78 -15.80 -21.08
CA GLY A 324 8.06 -14.53 -20.41
C GLY A 324 6.80 -13.89 -19.85
N ASN A 325 6.99 -13.09 -18.79
CA ASN A 325 6.03 -12.16 -18.19
C ASN A 325 5.10 -12.64 -17.05
N ALA A 326 5.65 -13.33 -16.06
CA ALA A 326 5.19 -13.21 -14.67
C ALA A 326 6.36 -13.47 -13.71
N LEU A 327 7.19 -12.46 -13.44
CA LEU A 327 8.04 -12.48 -12.26
C LEU A 327 7.11 -12.43 -11.04
N SER A 328 6.86 -13.56 -10.37
CA SER A 328 6.17 -13.58 -9.09
C SER A 328 7.03 -12.85 -8.06
N MET A 329 6.86 -11.53 -7.98
CA MET A 329 7.47 -10.70 -6.95
C MET A 329 6.93 -11.18 -5.60
N LEU A 330 7.83 -11.68 -4.76
CA LEU A 330 7.50 -12.02 -3.38
C LEU A 330 6.96 -10.78 -2.65
N PRO A 331 5.96 -10.93 -1.78
CA PRO A 331 5.46 -9.80 -1.00
C PRO A 331 6.56 -9.26 -0.08
N SER A 332 6.70 -7.93 -0.05
CA SER A 332 7.69 -7.25 0.78
C SER A 332 7.32 -7.39 2.27
N PRO A 333 8.30 -7.59 3.18
CA PRO A 333 8.05 -7.55 4.63
C PRO A 333 7.39 -6.23 5.09
N VAL A 334 7.66 -5.14 4.38
CA VAL A 334 7.12 -3.80 4.67
C VAL A 334 5.60 -3.77 4.54
N ASP A 335 5.04 -4.59 3.65
CA ASP A 335 3.60 -4.68 3.44
C ASP A 335 2.83 -5.20 4.67
N PHE A 336 3.55 -5.87 5.59
CA PHE A 336 2.99 -6.53 6.75
C PHE A 336 3.23 -5.75 8.06
N LEU A 337 3.91 -4.59 8.03
CA LEU A 337 4.21 -3.81 9.24
C LEU A 337 2.93 -3.41 10.02
N SER A 338 1.86 -3.07 9.29
CA SER A 338 0.56 -2.68 9.86
C SER A 338 -0.13 -3.79 10.66
N ILE A 339 0.32 -5.05 10.54
CA ILE A 339 -0.19 -6.17 11.33
C ILE A 339 0.29 -6.09 12.78
N PHE A 340 1.45 -5.48 13.03
CA PHE A 340 2.12 -5.51 14.34
C PHE A 340 1.94 -4.25 15.18
N VAL A 341 0.96 -3.37 14.86
CA VAL A 341 0.76 -2.05 15.48
C VAL A 341 0.73 -2.07 17.01
N HIS A 342 0.24 -3.16 17.63
CA HIS A 342 0.18 -3.29 19.10
C HIS A 342 1.21 -4.27 19.68
N ARG A 343 2.12 -4.81 18.85
CA ARG A 343 3.13 -5.82 19.24
C ARG A 343 4.50 -5.54 18.62
N PRO A 344 5.17 -4.44 19.02
CA PRO A 344 6.48 -4.04 18.49
C PRO A 344 7.58 -5.10 18.71
N LEU A 345 7.53 -5.87 19.80
CA LEU A 345 8.48 -6.96 20.05
C LEU A 345 8.33 -8.11 19.04
N SER A 346 7.10 -8.41 18.61
CA SER A 346 6.86 -9.45 17.60
C SER A 346 7.29 -8.97 16.21
N LEU A 347 7.13 -7.68 15.92
CA LEU A 347 7.64 -7.05 14.71
C LEU A 347 9.17 -7.12 14.66
N MET A 348 9.83 -6.78 15.76
CA MET A 348 11.30 -6.85 15.88
C MET A 348 11.80 -8.27 15.59
N VAL A 349 11.21 -9.30 16.19
CA VAL A 349 11.59 -10.71 15.94
C VAL A 349 11.33 -11.13 14.49
N PHE A 350 10.27 -10.63 13.85
CA PHE A 350 10.00 -10.90 12.43
C PHE A 350 11.09 -10.31 11.53
N LEU A 351 11.41 -9.02 11.71
CA LEU A 351 12.41 -8.32 10.90
C LEU A 351 13.83 -8.85 11.13
N GLU A 352 14.21 -9.14 12.39
CA GLU A 352 15.50 -9.79 12.72
C GLU A 352 15.65 -11.12 11.97
N LYS A 353 14.66 -12.00 12.06
CA LYS A 353 14.68 -13.29 11.38
C LYS A 353 14.64 -13.17 9.85
N TYR A 354 14.07 -12.09 9.32
CA TYR A 354 14.03 -11.85 7.89
C TYR A 354 15.42 -11.44 7.38
N ILE A 355 16.09 -10.48 8.02
CA ILE A 355 17.46 -10.05 7.65
C ILE A 355 18.46 -11.20 7.75
N ASP A 356 18.34 -12.05 8.78
CA ASP A 356 19.21 -13.23 8.93
C ASP A 356 19.10 -14.20 7.74
N ARG A 357 17.94 -14.24 7.07
CA ARG A 357 17.67 -15.12 5.93
C ARG A 357 17.91 -14.46 4.57
N VAL A 358 17.60 -13.17 4.44
CA VAL A 358 17.65 -12.42 3.19
C VAL A 358 18.57 -11.22 3.36
N LYS A 359 19.76 -11.29 2.74
CA LYS A 359 20.80 -10.26 2.87
C LYS A 359 20.62 -9.08 1.90
N ASP A 360 20.10 -9.33 0.70
CA ASP A 360 19.98 -8.34 -0.38
C ASP A 360 18.51 -8.05 -0.69
N SER A 361 17.77 -7.54 0.29
CA SER A 361 16.35 -7.19 0.11
C SER A 361 16.21 -5.80 -0.55
N PRO A 362 15.32 -5.61 -1.54
CA PRO A 362 15.07 -4.28 -2.09
C PRO A 362 14.46 -3.32 -1.06
N ALA A 363 13.82 -3.84 -0.01
CA ALA A 363 13.23 -3.05 1.07
C ALA A 363 14.16 -2.93 2.30
N GLN A 364 15.47 -3.13 2.10
CA GLN A 364 16.43 -3.18 3.20
C GLN A 364 16.47 -1.85 3.97
N VAL A 365 16.39 -0.71 3.30
CA VAL A 365 16.44 0.62 3.94
C VAL A 365 15.25 0.82 4.88
N GLU A 366 14.04 0.51 4.43
CA GLU A 366 12.82 0.64 5.22
C GLU A 366 12.80 -0.30 6.42
N ILE A 367 13.32 -1.53 6.24
CA ILE A 367 13.48 -2.49 7.33
C ILE A 367 14.47 -1.98 8.37
N HIS A 368 15.62 -1.45 7.95
CA HIS A 368 16.62 -0.88 8.86
C HIS A 368 16.07 0.32 9.61
N ASN A 369 15.35 1.22 8.94
CA ASN A 369 14.67 2.36 9.56
C ASN A 369 13.71 1.90 10.67
N THR A 370 12.85 0.93 10.36
CA THR A 370 11.88 0.39 11.31
C THR A 370 12.57 -0.32 12.47
N LEU A 371 13.64 -1.08 12.21
CA LEU A 371 14.42 -1.73 13.27
C LEU A 371 15.14 -0.73 14.16
N LEU A 372 15.74 0.32 13.60
CA LEU A 372 16.39 1.38 14.36
C LEU A 372 15.39 2.14 15.24
N GLU A 373 14.19 2.41 14.72
CA GLU A 373 13.09 2.96 15.51
C GLU A 373 12.73 2.04 16.69
N LEU A 374 12.59 0.73 16.46
CA LEU A 374 12.28 -0.25 17.51
C LEU A 374 13.42 -0.46 18.54
N TYR A 375 14.67 -0.35 18.10
CA TYR A 375 15.85 -0.55 18.95
C TYR A 375 16.18 0.69 19.79
N LEU A 376 16.00 1.89 19.24
CA LEU A 376 16.43 3.14 19.87
C LEU A 376 15.31 3.82 20.67
N SER A 377 14.04 3.42 20.49
CA SER A 377 12.92 4.00 21.23
C SER A 377 12.84 3.55 22.69
N ASN A 378 12.68 4.53 23.59
CA ASN A 378 12.52 4.33 25.04
C ASN A 378 11.20 3.61 25.38
N ASP A 379 10.08 4.08 24.82
CA ASP A 379 8.75 3.52 25.05
C ASP A 379 8.22 2.83 23.80
N LEU A 380 8.08 1.50 23.87
CA LEU A 380 7.54 0.69 22.78
C LEU A 380 6.02 0.85 22.62
N ASP A 381 5.31 1.22 23.70
CA ASP A 381 3.85 1.35 23.71
C ASP A 381 3.36 2.61 22.99
N SER A 382 4.22 3.63 22.84
CA SER A 382 3.91 4.86 22.09
C SER A 382 4.14 4.75 20.57
N LEU A 383 4.77 3.66 20.11
CA LEU A 383 5.04 3.43 18.69
C LEU A 383 3.79 2.88 18.00
N SER A 384 2.77 3.72 17.84
CA SER A 384 1.74 3.44 16.84
C SER A 384 2.36 3.69 15.47
N VAL A 385 2.59 2.63 14.70
CA VAL A 385 3.10 2.69 13.32
C VAL A 385 2.17 3.58 12.47
N SER A 386 2.46 4.88 12.42
CA SER A 386 1.76 5.85 11.59
C SER A 386 2.48 5.93 10.24
N GLN A 387 2.00 5.14 9.28
CA GLN A 387 2.24 5.43 7.87
C GLN A 387 1.44 6.68 7.50
N SER A 388 2.10 7.84 7.46
CA SER A 388 1.97 8.90 6.45
C SER A 388 2.56 10.21 6.96
N ALA A 389 3.35 10.84 6.11
CA ALA A 389 3.72 12.23 6.22
C ALA A 389 2.46 13.11 6.29
N GLU A 390 2.27 13.83 7.40
CA GLU A 390 1.92 15.25 7.46
C GLU A 390 1.47 15.64 8.88
N THR A 391 1.79 16.88 9.23
CA THR A 391 1.34 17.67 10.40
C THR A 391 1.95 17.39 11.77
N VAL A 392 2.92 18.25 12.07
CA VAL A 392 3.37 18.70 13.39
C VAL A 392 2.18 19.11 14.26
N SER A 393 2.06 18.51 15.44
CA SER A 393 1.41 19.15 16.59
C SER A 393 2.05 18.65 17.89
N SER A 394 2.99 19.47 18.37
CA SER A 394 3.62 19.40 19.67
C SER A 394 2.62 19.59 20.82
N VAL A 395 2.51 18.61 21.72
CA VAL A 395 2.16 18.85 23.13
C VAL A 395 3.07 17.97 24.00
N PRO A 396 3.92 18.53 24.87
CA PRO A 396 4.69 17.72 25.82
C PRO A 396 3.75 17.33 26.97
N ARG A 397 3.60 16.02 27.23
CA ARG A 397 2.92 15.54 28.44
C ARG A 397 3.96 15.16 29.50
N SER A 398 3.63 15.63 30.70
CA SER A 398 4.38 15.61 31.95
C SER A 398 4.98 14.26 32.33
N ASN A 399 6.25 14.32 32.76
CA ASN A 399 6.95 13.30 33.53
C ASN A 399 6.12 12.83 34.74
N THR A 400 5.65 11.59 34.67
CA THR A 400 5.45 10.75 35.86
C THR A 400 6.34 9.55 35.73
N ALA A 401 7.45 9.55 36.48
CA ALA A 401 8.39 8.45 36.58
C ALA A 401 7.64 7.19 37.08
N LYS A 402 7.36 6.26 36.17
CA LYS A 402 7.07 4.87 36.52
C LYS A 402 8.39 4.21 36.90
N SER A 403 8.42 3.58 38.06
CA SER A 403 9.57 2.79 38.52
C SER A 403 9.80 1.61 37.58
N CYS A 404 10.83 1.69 36.73
CA CYS A 404 11.24 0.58 35.87
C CYS A 404 11.70 -0.61 36.70
N SER A 405 11.26 -1.80 36.30
CA SER A 405 11.78 -3.05 36.85
C SER A 405 13.20 -3.30 36.32
N SER A 406 14.08 -3.90 37.13
CA SER A 406 15.49 -4.15 36.75
C SER A 406 15.67 -5.02 35.49
N ASP A 407 14.63 -5.75 35.09
CA ASP A 407 14.64 -6.62 33.91
C ASP A 407 14.26 -5.87 32.62
N GLU A 408 13.40 -4.85 32.71
CA GLU A 408 13.06 -3.97 31.56
C GLU A 408 14.25 -3.11 31.14
N GLU A 409 15.02 -2.62 32.10
CA GLU A 409 16.20 -1.80 31.84
C GLU A 409 17.33 -2.61 31.16
N LYS A 410 17.49 -3.88 31.54
CA LYS A 410 18.41 -4.81 30.86
C LYS A 410 17.94 -5.14 29.43
N SER A 411 16.64 -5.31 29.23
CA SER A 411 16.07 -5.57 27.90
C SER A 411 16.24 -4.37 26.98
N PHE A 412 16.00 -3.16 27.49
CA PHE A 412 16.22 -1.91 26.80
C PHE A 412 17.69 -1.71 26.41
N GLN A 413 18.61 -1.93 27.35
CA GLN A 413 20.05 -1.80 27.07
C GLN A 413 20.52 -2.75 25.97
N LYS A 414 20.07 -4.01 25.98
CA LYS A 414 20.37 -4.97 24.90
C LYS A 414 19.81 -4.54 23.54
N ARG A 415 18.61 -3.95 23.50
CA ARG A 415 18.03 -3.40 22.26
C ARG A 415 18.86 -2.23 21.74
N ARG A 416 19.27 -1.32 22.63
CA ARG A 416 20.12 -0.19 22.27
C ARG A 416 21.48 -0.62 21.74
N GLU A 417 22.11 -1.62 22.36
CA GLU A 417 23.35 -2.22 21.86
C GLU A 417 23.18 -2.79 20.44
N LYS A 418 22.09 -3.53 20.19
CA LYS A 418 21.75 -4.01 18.84
C LYS A 418 21.55 -2.87 17.85
N GLY A 419 20.86 -1.80 18.25
CA GLY A 419 20.68 -0.60 17.42
C GLY A 419 22.00 0.06 17.04
N LEU A 420 22.93 0.19 17.99
CA LEU A 420 24.27 0.73 17.74
C LEU A 420 25.11 -0.17 16.83
N VAL A 421 25.00 -1.49 16.98
CA VAL A 421 25.65 -2.45 16.07
C VAL A 421 25.11 -2.31 14.66
N LEU A 422 23.78 -2.25 14.50
CA LEU A 422 23.13 -2.09 13.20
C LEU A 422 23.53 -0.78 12.52
N LEU A 423 23.56 0.32 13.28
CA LEU A 423 23.94 1.65 12.82
C LEU A 423 25.38 1.68 12.28
N LYS A 424 26.30 0.93 12.90
CA LYS A 424 27.70 0.79 12.46
C LYS A 424 27.88 -0.20 11.30
N SER A 425 27.12 -1.29 11.26
CA SER A 425 27.23 -2.29 10.19
C SER A 425 26.59 -1.85 8.88
N ALA A 426 25.52 -1.06 8.96
CA ALA A 426 24.78 -0.55 7.81
C ALA A 426 25.38 0.73 7.19
N TRP A 427 26.48 1.25 7.76
CA TRP A 427 27.26 2.36 7.19
C TRP A 427 28.77 2.11 7.33
N THR A 428 29.30 1.20 6.53
CA THR A 428 30.75 0.93 6.55
C THR A 428 31.52 2.08 5.88
N SER A 429 32.81 2.23 6.17
CA SER A 429 33.66 3.29 5.58
C SER A 429 33.86 3.16 4.06
N GLU A 430 33.41 2.06 3.45
CA GLU A 430 33.47 1.81 2.01
C GLU A 430 32.19 2.26 1.28
N GLN A 431 31.10 2.55 2.00
CA GLN A 431 29.80 2.94 1.44
C GLN A 431 29.63 4.47 1.42
N GLU A 432 29.26 5.02 0.26
CA GLU A 432 28.95 6.46 0.10
C GLU A 432 27.68 6.88 0.87
N HIS A 433 26.70 5.99 0.94
CA HIS A 433 25.42 6.22 1.64
C HIS A 433 25.07 5.04 2.55
N PRO A 434 24.50 5.30 3.74
CA PRO A 434 24.03 4.25 4.64
C PRO A 434 22.79 3.54 4.09
N LEU A 435 22.56 2.31 4.55
CA LEU A 435 21.33 1.54 4.27
C LEU A 435 20.17 1.94 5.19
N TYR A 436 20.09 3.21 5.57
CA TYR A 436 19.03 3.80 6.41
C TYR A 436 18.89 5.30 6.12
N ASP A 437 17.76 5.88 6.49
CA ASP A 437 17.52 7.32 6.43
C ASP A 437 18.25 8.02 7.58
N VAL A 438 19.24 8.85 7.23
CA VAL A 438 20.11 9.53 8.20
C VAL A 438 19.33 10.54 9.05
N ASP A 439 18.41 11.29 8.44
CA ASP A 439 17.67 12.34 9.12
C ASP A 439 16.71 11.74 10.15
N LEU A 440 16.04 10.63 9.79
CA LEU A 440 15.22 9.86 10.71
C LEU A 440 16.02 9.39 11.92
N VAL A 441 17.20 8.81 11.69
CA VAL A 441 18.03 8.25 12.78
C VAL A 441 18.60 9.36 13.66
N LEU A 442 18.94 10.53 13.10
CA LEU A 442 19.34 11.70 13.89
C LEU A 442 18.21 12.14 14.83
N ILE A 443 16.98 12.26 14.32
CA ILE A 443 15.80 12.61 15.14
C ILE A 443 15.57 11.57 16.23
N LEU A 444 15.67 10.28 15.90
CA LEU A 444 15.50 9.20 16.87
C LEU A 444 16.57 9.23 17.96
N CYS A 445 17.83 9.47 17.60
CA CYS A 445 18.92 9.52 18.56
C CYS A 445 18.83 10.76 19.47
N GLU A 446 18.41 11.92 18.95
CA GLU A 446 18.19 13.13 19.75
C GLU A 446 17.00 12.95 20.69
N THR A 447 15.87 12.44 20.18
CA THR A 447 14.63 12.23 20.96
C THR A 447 14.82 11.23 22.09
N ASN A 448 15.62 10.18 21.88
CA ASN A 448 15.87 9.12 22.88
C ASN A 448 17.21 9.30 23.64
N TYR A 449 17.92 10.42 23.46
CA TYR A 449 19.19 10.73 24.14
C TYR A 449 20.31 9.69 23.93
N VAL A 450 20.44 9.16 22.71
CA VAL A 450 21.46 8.16 22.34
C VAL A 450 22.74 8.87 21.87
N LYS A 451 23.57 9.29 22.83
CA LYS A 451 24.82 10.06 22.58
C LYS A 451 25.80 9.37 21.61
N GLU A 452 26.07 8.08 21.80
CA GLU A 452 27.02 7.34 20.95
C GLU A 452 26.56 7.25 19.48
N GLY A 453 25.25 7.17 19.24
CA GLY A 453 24.68 7.15 17.89
C GLY A 453 24.81 8.52 17.21
N LEU A 454 24.50 9.60 17.93
CA LEU A 454 24.66 10.98 17.44
C LEU A 454 26.11 11.28 17.06
N LEU A 455 27.05 10.95 17.93
CA LEU A 455 28.47 11.17 17.69
C LEU A 455 28.95 10.43 16.43
N TYR A 456 28.55 9.18 16.27
CA TYR A 456 28.89 8.41 15.07
C TYR A 456 28.31 9.04 13.79
N LEU A 457 27.04 9.44 13.80
CA LEU A 457 26.38 10.03 12.64
C LEU A 457 27.01 11.38 12.26
N TYR A 458 27.23 12.25 13.23
CA TYR A 458 27.85 13.55 12.99
C TYR A 458 29.31 13.43 12.51
N GLU A 459 30.09 12.47 13.04
CA GLU A 459 31.44 12.16 12.55
C GLU A 459 31.42 11.73 11.07
N LYS A 460 30.48 10.87 10.68
CA LYS A 460 30.34 10.38 9.30
C LYS A 460 29.84 11.44 8.33
N LEU A 461 28.92 12.31 8.76
CA LEU A 461 28.39 13.43 7.98
C LEU A 461 29.35 14.62 7.87
N LYS A 462 30.49 14.56 8.55
CA LYS A 462 31.46 15.68 8.64
C LYS A 462 30.86 16.95 9.26
N LEU A 463 29.83 16.79 10.09
CA LEU A 463 29.15 17.86 10.83
C LEU A 463 29.89 18.11 12.15
N TYR A 464 31.10 18.63 12.04
CA TYR A 464 32.04 18.70 13.16
C TYR A 464 31.65 19.72 14.23
N LYS A 465 30.93 20.78 13.88
CA LYS A 465 30.45 21.80 14.84
C LYS A 465 29.40 21.23 15.78
N GLU A 466 28.57 20.34 15.28
CA GLU A 466 27.50 19.66 15.99
C GLU A 466 28.07 18.58 16.93
N VAL A 467 29.11 17.85 16.50
CA VAL A 467 29.89 16.96 17.39
C VAL A 467 30.45 17.75 18.57
N VAL A 468 31.11 18.86 18.26
CA VAL A 468 31.70 19.77 19.25
C VAL A 468 30.64 20.29 20.21
N GLY A 469 29.48 20.73 19.70
CA GLY A 469 28.35 21.16 20.52
C GLY A 469 27.80 20.06 21.43
N CYS A 470 27.79 18.80 21.01
CA CYS A 470 27.35 17.67 21.85
C CYS A 470 28.30 17.43 23.04
N TYR A 471 29.61 17.49 22.80
CA TYR A 471 30.61 17.37 23.87
C TYR A 471 30.60 18.59 24.81
N MET A 472 30.40 19.81 24.27
CA MET A 472 30.22 21.04 25.05
C MET A 472 29.03 20.94 26.00
N LYS A 473 27.86 20.48 25.53
CA LYS A 473 26.68 20.24 26.39
C LYS A 473 26.92 19.17 27.47
N ALA A 474 27.83 18.23 27.21
CA ALA A 474 28.13 17.13 28.12
C ALA A 474 29.25 17.45 29.12
N HIS A 475 29.90 18.62 29.03
CA HIS A 475 31.10 18.99 29.81
C HIS A 475 32.24 17.95 29.75
N ASP A 476 32.35 17.19 28.65
CA ASP A 476 33.42 16.22 28.44
C ASP A 476 34.57 16.89 27.68
N HIS A 477 35.48 17.51 28.43
CA HIS A 477 36.57 18.31 27.87
C HIS A 477 37.68 17.46 27.22
N GLU A 478 37.92 16.25 27.73
CA GLU A 478 38.96 15.34 27.21
C GLU A 478 38.52 14.68 25.89
N GLY A 479 37.25 14.24 25.82
CA GLY A 479 36.64 13.73 24.59
C GLY A 479 36.58 14.78 23.49
N LEU A 480 36.29 16.04 23.86
CA LEU A 480 36.24 17.17 22.94
C LEU A 480 37.60 17.47 22.28
N ILE A 481 38.67 17.53 23.07
CA ILE A 481 40.04 17.73 22.57
C ILE A 481 40.48 16.56 21.69
N SER A 482 40.19 15.33 22.12
CA SER A 482 40.49 14.12 21.33
C SER A 482 39.74 14.10 19.99
N CYS A 483 38.51 14.61 19.96
CA CYS A 483 37.73 14.76 18.74
C CYS A 483 38.33 15.83 17.84
N CYS A 484 38.61 17.03 18.35
CA CYS A 484 39.24 18.10 17.59
C CYS A 484 40.62 17.67 17.03
N ARG A 485 41.38 16.85 17.77
CA ARG A 485 42.63 16.26 17.28
C ARG A 485 42.42 15.32 16.09
N ARG A 486 41.50 14.36 16.20
CA ARG A 486 41.18 13.43 15.09
C ARG A 486 40.71 14.17 13.84
N LEU A 487 39.95 15.24 14.03
CA LEU A 487 39.38 16.03 12.95
C LEU A 487 40.38 17.00 12.33
N GLY A 488 41.22 17.65 13.14
CA GLY A 488 42.25 18.60 12.70
C GLY A 488 43.44 17.96 12.00
N ASP A 489 43.85 16.75 12.39
CA ASP A 489 44.97 16.03 11.74
C ASP A 489 44.56 15.35 10.41
N SER A 490 43.25 15.19 10.16
CA SER A 490 42.77 14.74 8.86
C SER A 490 42.93 15.89 7.84
N GLY A 491 43.52 15.62 6.67
CA GLY A 491 43.99 16.61 5.69
C GLY A 491 42.95 17.55 5.04
N GLY A 492 41.81 17.76 5.69
CA GLY A 492 40.78 18.76 5.38
C GLY A 492 39.99 19.21 6.61
N GLY A 493 40.53 19.08 7.83
CA GLY A 493 39.91 19.59 9.05
C GLY A 493 39.84 21.11 9.06
N ASP A 494 38.71 21.67 9.48
CA ASP A 494 38.49 23.12 9.58
C ASP A 494 39.29 23.69 10.76
N PRO A 495 40.32 24.53 10.55
CA PRO A 495 41.08 25.17 11.62
C PRO A 495 40.21 26.03 12.54
N CYS A 496 39.01 26.44 12.09
CA CYS A 496 38.05 27.19 12.89
C CYS A 496 37.49 26.41 14.09
N LEU A 497 37.58 25.07 14.11
CA LEU A 497 37.12 24.27 15.25
C LEU A 497 37.92 24.57 16.53
N TRP A 498 39.22 24.86 16.41
CA TRP A 498 40.04 25.29 17.54
C TRP A 498 39.65 26.68 18.06
N VAL A 499 39.13 27.55 17.17
CA VAL A 499 38.60 28.87 17.51
C VAL A 499 37.29 28.75 18.29
N ASP A 500 36.37 27.92 17.80
CA ASP A 500 35.09 27.64 18.48
C ASP A 500 35.32 27.03 19.87
N LEU A 501 36.30 26.12 19.97
CA LEU A 501 36.72 25.52 21.25
C LEU A 501 37.33 26.55 22.21
N LEU A 502 38.17 27.47 21.70
CA LEU A 502 38.74 28.56 22.50
C LEU A 502 37.65 29.52 23.01
N ASN A 503 36.67 29.86 22.16
CA ASN A 503 35.53 30.69 22.56
C ASN A 503 34.71 30.03 23.67
N TYR A 504 34.44 28.72 23.56
CA TYR A 504 33.76 27.97 24.62
C TYR A 504 34.53 27.99 25.94
N PHE A 505 35.84 27.74 25.94
CA PHE A 505 36.65 27.82 27.17
C PHE A 505 36.77 29.26 27.72
N GLY A 506 36.66 30.27 26.86
CA GLY A 506 36.58 31.68 27.23
C GLY A 506 35.23 32.09 27.83
N GLU A 507 34.14 31.41 27.47
CA GLU A 507 32.79 31.64 28.04
C GLU A 507 32.48 30.73 29.24
N LEU A 508 33.20 29.61 29.38
CA LEU A 508 33.05 28.70 30.51
C LEU A 508 33.45 29.39 31.81
N GLY A 509 32.60 29.32 32.83
CA GLY A 509 32.91 29.84 34.16
C GLY A 509 33.68 28.84 35.03
N GLU A 510 34.57 28.03 34.47
CA GLU A 510 35.27 26.93 35.15
C GLU A 510 36.80 27.01 34.98
N GLU A 511 37.54 26.32 35.83
CA GLU A 511 39.00 26.25 35.79
C GLU A 511 39.48 25.20 34.75
N CYS A 512 39.67 25.64 33.50
CA CYS A 512 40.10 24.77 32.38
C CYS A 512 41.55 25.02 31.94
N SER A 513 42.47 25.20 32.88
CA SER A 513 43.83 25.69 32.59
C SER A 513 44.72 24.70 31.83
N VAL A 514 44.44 23.39 31.91
CA VAL A 514 45.23 22.34 31.24
C VAL A 514 44.77 22.19 29.79
N GLU A 515 43.47 22.14 29.61
CA GLU A 515 42.77 22.03 28.33
C GLU A 515 43.07 23.24 27.45
N VAL A 516 43.00 24.46 28.01
CA VAL A 516 43.34 25.70 27.29
C VAL A 516 44.81 25.70 26.86
N LYS A 517 45.75 25.23 27.68
CA LYS A 517 47.17 25.12 27.26
C LYS A 517 47.34 24.18 26.09
N GLU A 518 46.62 23.06 26.08
CA GLU A 518 46.68 22.10 24.99
C GLU A 518 46.10 22.70 23.69
N VAL A 519 44.94 23.36 23.77
CA VAL A 519 44.32 24.08 22.63
C VAL A 519 45.25 25.18 22.10
N LEU A 520 45.86 25.98 22.98
CA LEU A 520 46.81 27.03 22.60
C LEU A 520 48.03 26.48 21.86
N ARG A 521 48.49 25.27 22.19
CA ARG A 521 49.60 24.62 21.48
C ARG A 521 49.23 24.28 20.03
N TYR A 522 47.98 23.91 19.76
CA TYR A 522 47.49 23.65 18.40
C TYR A 522 47.28 24.95 17.62
N ILE A 523 46.72 25.98 18.27
CA ILE A 523 46.61 27.32 17.68
C ILE A 523 48.00 27.90 17.35
N GLU A 524 49.00 27.66 18.21
CA GLU A 524 50.40 28.04 17.99
C GLU A 524 51.03 27.29 16.80
N LYS A 525 50.78 25.97 16.69
CA LYS A 525 51.33 25.12 15.63
C LYS A 525 50.81 25.50 14.24
N ASP A 526 49.52 25.77 14.13
CA ASP A 526 48.84 25.99 12.85
C ASP A 526 48.62 27.48 12.53
N ASP A 527 49.11 28.38 13.40
CA ASP A 527 49.03 29.85 13.30
C ASP A 527 47.62 30.40 12.99
N ILE A 528 46.62 29.89 13.71
CA ILE A 528 45.20 30.08 13.37
C ILE A 528 44.70 31.47 13.78
N LEU A 529 45.13 31.98 14.93
CA LEU A 529 44.62 33.22 15.51
C LEU A 529 45.74 34.18 15.94
N PRO A 530 45.57 35.50 15.71
CA PRO A 530 46.44 36.50 16.29
C PRO A 530 46.40 36.47 17.83
N PRO A 531 47.55 36.68 18.52
CA PRO A 531 47.60 36.67 19.99
C PRO A 531 46.62 37.62 20.67
N ILE A 532 46.30 38.75 20.04
CA ILE A 532 45.36 39.72 20.57
C ILE A 532 43.93 39.17 20.66
N VAL A 533 43.51 38.39 19.66
CA VAL A 533 42.19 37.76 19.63
C VAL A 533 42.11 36.68 20.70
N VAL A 534 43.19 35.89 20.85
CA VAL A 534 43.29 34.86 21.90
C VAL A 534 43.16 35.48 23.30
N VAL A 535 43.84 36.60 23.56
CA VAL A 535 43.75 37.32 24.84
C VAL A 535 42.34 37.86 25.07
N GLU A 536 41.72 38.48 24.05
CA GLU A 536 40.37 39.02 24.14
C GLU A 536 39.35 37.92 24.47
N THR A 537 39.42 36.78 23.77
CA THR A 537 38.52 35.63 24.01
C THR A 537 38.69 35.06 25.41
N LEU A 538 39.93 34.80 25.85
CA LEU A 538 40.18 34.20 27.16
C LEU A 538 39.94 35.17 28.32
N SER A 539 39.99 36.48 28.08
CA SER A 539 39.69 37.50 29.10
C SER A 539 38.25 37.50 29.60
N ARG A 540 37.34 36.85 28.85
CA ARG A 540 35.93 36.71 29.21
C ARG A 540 35.71 35.73 30.37
N ASN A 541 36.66 34.81 30.63
CA ASN A 541 36.58 33.84 31.71
C ASN A 541 37.28 34.37 32.98
N PRO A 542 36.56 34.57 34.10
CA PRO A 542 37.13 35.11 35.33
C PRO A 542 38.05 34.14 36.09
N TYR A 543 38.03 32.84 35.76
CA TYR A 543 38.85 31.80 36.42
C TYR A 543 40.19 31.55 35.72
N LEU A 544 40.39 32.07 34.51
CA LEU A 544 41.65 31.93 33.78
C LEU A 544 42.66 33.00 34.22
N THR A 545 43.80 32.55 34.74
CA THR A 545 44.89 33.42 35.13
C THR A 545 45.85 33.70 33.97
N VAL A 546 46.47 34.88 33.96
CA VAL A 546 47.44 35.30 32.93
C VAL A 546 48.62 34.32 32.81
N SER A 547 48.92 33.53 33.84
CA SER A 547 49.97 32.49 33.79
C SER A 547 49.72 31.40 32.74
N VAL A 548 48.46 31.17 32.35
CA VAL A 548 48.11 30.16 31.33
C VAL A 548 48.57 30.60 29.94
N ILE A 549 48.40 31.88 29.62
CA ILE A 549 48.69 32.47 28.30
C ILE A 549 50.10 33.09 28.19
N LYS A 550 50.76 33.38 29.32
CA LYS A 550 52.04 34.09 29.37
C LYS A 550 53.13 33.43 28.50
N GLU A 551 53.26 32.11 28.58
CA GLU A 551 54.28 31.38 27.80
C GLU A 551 53.98 31.41 26.30
N TYR A 552 52.70 31.24 25.92
CA TYR A 552 52.26 31.32 24.52
C TYR A 552 52.54 32.71 23.93
N ILE A 553 52.13 33.78 24.62
CA ILE A 553 52.34 35.16 24.16
C ILE A 553 53.84 35.48 24.05
N ALA A 554 54.64 35.06 25.03
CA ALA A 554 56.09 35.28 25.00
C ALA A 554 56.73 34.62 23.77
N ARG A 555 56.42 33.35 23.49
CA ARG A 555 56.95 32.63 22.32
C ARG A 555 56.50 33.26 21.00
N LYS A 556 55.20 33.59 20.87
CA LYS A 556 54.69 34.17 19.62
C LYS A 556 55.23 35.57 19.36
N LEU A 557 55.36 36.41 20.39
CA LEU A 557 56.00 37.73 20.26
C LEU A 557 57.48 37.62 19.86
N GLU A 558 58.21 36.66 20.42
CA GLU A 558 59.61 36.41 20.06
C GLU A 558 59.73 35.98 18.59
N GLN A 559 58.85 35.08 18.13
CA GLN A 559 58.78 34.65 16.74
C GLN A 559 58.48 35.81 15.78
N GLU A 560 57.45 36.61 16.07
CA GLU A 560 57.09 37.79 15.26
C GLU A 560 58.22 38.82 15.22
N THR A 561 58.86 39.09 16.37
CA THR A 561 59.99 40.03 16.45
C THR A 561 61.16 39.58 15.59
N LYS A 562 61.43 38.27 15.57
CA LYS A 562 62.48 37.68 14.73
C LYS A 562 62.16 37.83 13.24
N MET A 563 60.91 37.58 12.83
CA MET A 563 60.49 37.76 11.44
C MET A 563 60.62 39.24 11.01
N ILE A 564 60.20 40.17 11.87
CA ILE A 564 60.34 41.62 11.61
C ILE A 564 61.80 42.02 11.41
N GLU A 565 62.73 41.45 12.19
CA GLU A 565 64.15 41.77 12.07
C GLU A 565 64.76 41.19 10.79
N GLU A 566 64.40 39.95 10.43
CA GLU A 566 64.81 39.33 9.16
C GLU A 566 64.32 40.15 7.95
N ASP A 567 63.06 40.58 7.98
CA ASP A 567 62.47 41.45 6.94
C ASP A 567 63.18 42.81 6.86
N ARG A 568 63.51 43.43 8.00
CA ARG A 568 64.25 44.71 8.02
C ARG A 568 65.63 44.59 7.39
N ILE A 569 66.35 43.52 7.70
CA ILE A 569 67.66 43.23 7.10
C ILE A 569 67.50 43.03 5.59
N GLY A 570 66.47 42.28 5.16
CA GLY A 570 66.15 42.07 3.75
C GLY A 570 65.86 43.38 3.01
N ILE A 571 65.02 44.24 3.59
CA ILE A 571 64.66 45.55 3.02
C ILE A 571 65.91 46.42 2.85
N GLN A 572 66.78 46.49 3.85
CA GLN A 572 68.00 47.29 3.77
C GLN A 572 68.91 46.81 2.63
N LYS A 573 69.13 45.50 2.54
CA LYS A 573 69.95 44.89 1.47
C LYS A 573 69.39 45.22 0.08
N TYR A 574 68.08 45.06 -0.13
CA TYR A 574 67.45 45.37 -1.41
C TYR A 574 67.49 46.86 -1.76
N GLN A 575 67.39 47.76 -0.77
CA GLN A 575 67.53 49.20 -0.98
C GLN A 575 68.94 49.58 -1.43
N GLU A 576 69.97 49.01 -0.81
CA GLU A 576 71.37 49.22 -1.18
C GLU A 576 71.67 48.72 -2.59
N GLU A 577 71.24 47.50 -2.93
CA GLU A 577 71.38 46.92 -4.27
C GLU A 577 70.63 47.74 -5.34
N THR A 578 69.40 48.18 -5.05
CA THR A 578 68.61 49.00 -5.98
C THR A 578 69.26 50.37 -6.21
N ALA A 579 69.80 50.99 -5.16
CA ALA A 579 70.50 52.26 -5.27
C ALA A 579 71.78 52.13 -6.10
N ALA A 580 72.55 51.05 -5.89
CA ALA A 580 73.73 50.74 -6.68
C ALA A 580 73.39 50.53 -8.16
N MET A 581 72.37 49.73 -8.47
CA MET A 581 71.93 49.47 -9.84
C MET A 581 71.40 50.75 -10.53
N ARG A 582 70.67 51.62 -9.81
CA ARG A 582 70.21 52.91 -10.35
C ARG A 582 71.38 53.84 -10.67
N LYS A 583 72.41 53.85 -9.82
CA LYS A 583 73.63 54.62 -10.06
C LYS A 583 74.36 54.10 -11.31
N GLU A 584 74.49 52.78 -11.45
CA GLU A 584 75.08 52.16 -12.64
C GLU A 584 74.30 52.53 -13.92
N ILE A 585 72.97 52.49 -13.88
CA ILE A 585 72.12 52.91 -15.02
C ILE A 585 72.36 54.38 -15.38
N LEU A 586 72.49 55.26 -14.39
CA LEU A 586 72.77 56.69 -14.61
C LEU A 586 74.15 56.89 -15.23
N ASP A 587 75.16 56.20 -14.70
CA ASP A 587 76.53 56.26 -15.19
C ASP A 587 76.62 55.76 -16.64
N LEU A 588 75.94 54.66 -16.99
CA LEU A 588 75.87 54.13 -18.35
C LEU A 588 75.15 55.07 -19.33
N ARG A 589 74.20 55.89 -18.87
CA ARG A 589 73.45 56.83 -19.72
C ARG A 589 74.16 58.16 -19.96
N THR A 590 74.93 58.64 -18.99
CA THR A 590 75.43 60.02 -18.96
C THR A 590 76.94 60.13 -19.19
N ASN A 591 77.72 59.12 -18.80
CA ASN A 591 79.17 59.15 -18.91
C ASN A 591 79.65 58.36 -20.14
N ALA A 592 80.58 58.94 -20.91
CA ALA A 592 81.24 58.24 -21.99
C ALA A 592 82.16 57.14 -21.43
N ARG A 593 81.99 55.88 -21.87
CA ARG A 593 82.91 54.79 -21.57
C ARG A 593 84.11 54.83 -22.51
N VAL A 594 85.32 54.83 -21.96
CA VAL A 594 86.57 54.76 -22.72
C VAL A 594 87.00 53.30 -22.87
N PHE A 595 87.12 52.82 -24.10
CA PHE A 595 87.62 51.48 -24.39
C PHE A 595 89.14 51.53 -24.58
N GLN A 596 89.89 50.94 -23.65
CA GLN A 596 91.37 50.90 -23.69
C GLN A 596 91.92 49.52 -24.09
N LEU A 597 91.05 48.57 -24.45
CA LEU A 597 91.48 47.21 -24.79
C LEU A 597 92.14 47.18 -26.16
N SER A 598 93.39 46.73 -26.18
CA SER A 598 94.22 46.59 -27.38
C SER A 598 94.24 45.17 -27.94
N LYS A 599 93.52 44.22 -27.34
CA LYS A 599 93.46 42.81 -27.75
C LYS A 599 92.01 42.34 -27.91
N CYS A 600 91.78 41.49 -28.91
CA CYS A 600 90.48 40.89 -29.18
C CYS A 600 90.17 39.81 -28.16
N THR A 601 88.96 39.80 -27.57
CA THR A 601 88.56 38.83 -26.55
C THR A 601 88.46 37.39 -27.10
N ALA A 602 88.09 37.21 -28.38
CA ALA A 602 87.95 35.88 -28.98
C ALA A 602 89.28 35.23 -29.41
N CYS A 603 90.20 36.00 -30.01
CA CYS A 603 91.45 35.46 -30.57
C CYS A 603 92.71 35.92 -29.85
N THR A 604 92.60 36.84 -28.88
CA THR A 604 93.69 37.39 -28.03
C THR A 604 94.79 38.19 -28.76
N PHE A 605 94.74 38.28 -30.09
CA PHE A 605 95.63 39.11 -30.90
C PHE A 605 95.29 40.60 -30.80
N THR A 606 96.24 41.45 -31.19
CA THR A 606 96.06 42.91 -31.21
C THR A 606 94.87 43.32 -32.07
N LEU A 607 94.07 44.26 -31.59
CA LEU A 607 92.90 44.77 -32.27
C LEU A 607 93.32 45.65 -33.45
N ASP A 608 92.95 45.21 -34.66
CA ASP A 608 93.12 45.97 -35.89
C ASP A 608 91.74 46.45 -36.38
N LEU A 609 91.70 47.58 -37.11
CA LEU A 609 90.44 48.13 -37.63
C LEU A 609 89.93 47.32 -38.83
N PRO A 610 88.62 47.04 -38.95
CA PRO A 610 87.51 47.45 -38.09
C PRO A 610 87.30 46.55 -36.84
N ALA A 611 87.11 47.20 -35.69
CA ALA A 611 86.85 46.57 -34.39
C ALA A 611 85.46 46.96 -33.85
N VAL A 612 84.80 46.02 -33.17
CA VAL A 612 83.50 46.22 -32.52
C VAL A 612 83.69 46.18 -31.01
N HIS A 613 83.21 47.21 -30.32
CA HIS A 613 83.30 47.35 -28.86
C HIS A 613 81.90 47.31 -28.26
N PHE A 614 81.68 46.41 -27.30
CA PHE A 614 80.42 46.32 -26.56
C PHE A 614 80.49 47.09 -25.25
N MET A 615 79.36 47.65 -24.80
CA MET A 615 79.29 48.40 -23.54
C MET A 615 79.66 47.57 -22.30
N CYS A 616 79.66 46.23 -22.39
CA CYS A 616 80.19 45.32 -21.37
C CYS A 616 81.74 45.30 -21.30
N MET A 617 82.43 46.21 -22.00
CA MET A 617 83.88 46.30 -22.13
C MET A 617 84.54 45.12 -22.86
N HIS A 618 83.81 44.32 -23.63
CA HIS A 618 84.43 43.32 -24.51
C HIS A 618 84.65 43.88 -25.92
N SER A 619 85.81 43.60 -26.48
CA SER A 619 86.26 44.16 -27.77
C SER A 619 86.66 43.03 -28.72
N PHE A 620 86.14 43.04 -29.93
CA PHE A 620 86.36 41.97 -30.92
C PHE A 620 86.76 42.56 -32.27
N HIS A 621 87.53 41.80 -33.07
CA HIS A 621 87.64 42.10 -34.50
C HIS A 621 86.30 41.83 -35.18
N GLN A 622 85.92 42.62 -36.18
CA GLN A 622 84.68 42.37 -36.93
C GLN A 622 84.63 40.94 -37.51
N ARG A 623 85.77 40.44 -38.01
CA ARG A 623 85.91 39.05 -38.51
C ARG A 623 85.72 37.96 -37.45
N CYS A 624 85.94 38.27 -36.18
CA CYS A 624 85.85 37.30 -35.08
C CYS A 624 84.44 37.21 -34.47
N LEU A 625 83.53 38.12 -34.84
CA LEU A 625 82.20 38.24 -34.26
C LEU A 625 81.13 37.40 -35.02
N GLY A 626 81.43 36.97 -36.25
CA GLY A 626 80.49 36.24 -37.11
C GLY A 626 79.27 37.10 -37.51
N ASP A 627 78.12 36.46 -37.76
CA ASP A 627 76.89 37.12 -38.25
C ASP A 627 76.10 37.89 -37.16
N ASN A 628 76.47 37.77 -35.88
CA ASN A 628 75.75 38.37 -34.75
C ASN A 628 76.42 39.65 -34.24
N GLU A 629 76.37 40.74 -35.02
CA GLU A 629 76.99 42.03 -34.64
C GLU A 629 76.31 42.74 -33.46
N LYS A 630 75.15 42.26 -32.99
CA LYS A 630 74.30 42.95 -32.01
C LYS A 630 74.50 42.51 -30.55
N GLU A 631 75.14 41.37 -30.30
CA GLU A 631 75.30 40.82 -28.95
C GLU A 631 76.76 40.42 -28.68
N CYS A 632 77.25 40.68 -27.47
CA CYS A 632 78.57 40.21 -27.04
C CYS A 632 78.50 38.70 -26.74
N PRO A 633 79.28 37.84 -27.41
CA PRO A 633 79.21 36.38 -27.21
C PRO A 633 79.39 35.92 -25.76
N GLU A 634 80.31 36.56 -25.01
CA GLU A 634 80.59 36.22 -23.60
C GLU A 634 79.41 36.51 -22.67
N CYS A 635 78.77 37.67 -22.82
CA CYS A 635 77.69 38.09 -21.92
C CYS A 635 76.29 37.74 -22.45
N ALA A 636 76.18 37.32 -23.71
CA ALA A 636 74.89 37.11 -24.35
C ALA A 636 74.07 36.00 -23.68
N SER A 637 74.72 34.94 -23.20
CA SER A 637 74.03 33.87 -22.46
C SER A 637 73.39 34.39 -21.18
N GLU A 638 74.13 35.15 -20.38
CA GLU A 638 73.65 35.75 -19.13
C GLU A 638 72.54 36.78 -19.39
N TYR A 639 72.72 37.67 -20.37
CA TYR A 639 71.69 38.64 -20.75
C TYR A 639 70.43 37.96 -21.30
N ARG A 640 70.57 36.89 -22.09
CA ARG A 640 69.42 36.11 -22.56
C ARG A 640 68.70 35.40 -21.42
N ASN A 641 69.42 34.84 -20.44
CA ASN A 641 68.80 34.23 -19.26
C ASN A 641 67.98 35.27 -18.47
N VAL A 642 68.51 36.48 -18.28
CA VAL A 642 67.79 37.57 -17.61
C VAL A 642 66.56 38.02 -18.41
N LEU A 643 66.68 38.14 -19.74
CA LEU A 643 65.56 38.49 -20.62
C LEU A 643 64.49 37.40 -20.66
N GLU A 644 64.87 36.13 -20.69
CA GLU A 644 63.95 34.99 -20.64
C GLU A 644 63.25 34.90 -19.29
N MET A 645 63.98 35.11 -18.18
CA MET A 645 63.39 35.17 -16.84
C MET A 645 62.37 36.30 -16.74
N LYS A 646 62.70 37.49 -17.25
CA LYS A 646 61.75 38.61 -17.33
C LYS A 646 60.52 38.26 -18.18
N ALA A 647 60.70 37.63 -19.34
CA ALA A 647 59.60 37.23 -20.21
C ALA A 647 58.69 36.18 -19.54
N LYS A 648 59.26 35.20 -18.82
CA LYS A 648 58.51 34.22 -18.03
C LYS A 648 57.70 34.89 -16.92
N LEU A 649 58.29 35.83 -16.18
CA LEU A 649 57.60 36.58 -15.12
C LEU A 649 56.45 37.42 -15.69
N GLU A 650 56.65 38.12 -16.81
CA GLU A 650 55.61 38.90 -17.50
C GLU A 650 54.50 37.99 -18.06
N GLN A 651 54.82 36.82 -18.59
CA GLN A 651 53.83 35.85 -19.08
C GLN A 651 52.99 35.27 -17.93
N THR A 652 53.63 34.96 -16.79
CA THR A 652 52.95 34.43 -15.61
C THR A 652 52.05 35.49 -14.97
N GLY A 653 52.44 36.76 -15.01
CA GLY A 653 51.60 37.89 -14.59
C GLY A 653 50.36 38.15 -15.48
N ARG A 654 50.28 37.54 -16.68
CA ARG A 654 49.09 37.64 -17.56
C ARG A 654 48.04 36.56 -17.32
N ASN A 655 48.42 35.45 -16.68
CA ASN A 655 47.49 34.34 -16.40
C ASN A 655 46.78 34.59 -15.06
N GLN A 656 45.59 35.19 -15.13
CA GLN A 656 44.76 35.48 -13.96
C GLN A 656 44.22 34.21 -13.28
N ASP A 657 43.88 33.18 -14.06
CA ASP A 657 43.31 31.93 -13.52
C ASP A 657 44.31 31.17 -12.63
N TYR A 658 45.58 31.14 -13.05
CA TYR A 658 46.65 30.52 -12.26
C TYR A 658 46.89 31.25 -10.94
N PHE A 659 46.75 32.58 -10.92
CA PHE A 659 46.83 33.37 -9.70
C PHE A 659 45.69 33.03 -8.73
N PHE A 660 44.44 32.99 -9.20
CA PHE A 660 43.31 32.66 -8.32
C PHE A 660 43.36 31.23 -7.80
N GLN A 661 43.92 30.29 -8.57
CA GLN A 661 44.19 28.94 -8.10
C GLN A 661 45.26 28.94 -6.99
N GLN A 662 46.41 29.58 -7.22
CA GLN A 662 47.46 29.70 -6.20
C GLN A 662 47.00 30.44 -4.94
N LEU A 663 46.11 31.43 -5.09
CA LEU A 663 45.55 32.17 -3.96
C LEU A 663 44.61 31.31 -3.11
N ARG A 664 43.84 30.41 -3.73
CA ARG A 664 42.95 29.47 -3.03
C ARG A 664 43.73 28.35 -2.35
N ASP A 665 44.82 27.90 -2.96
CA ASP A 665 45.62 26.78 -2.47
C ASP A 665 46.67 27.21 -1.43
N SER A 666 47.04 28.50 -1.39
CA SER A 666 48.05 29.03 -0.46
C SER A 666 47.45 29.37 0.91
N ARG A 667 48.20 29.06 1.96
CA ARG A 667 47.90 29.44 3.35
C ARG A 667 48.14 30.93 3.61
N ASP A 668 49.09 31.54 2.90
CA ASP A 668 49.38 32.97 2.97
C ASP A 668 49.03 33.63 1.64
N GLY A 669 47.80 34.15 1.56
CA GLY A 669 47.32 34.85 0.38
C GLY A 669 48.03 36.19 0.15
N PHE A 670 48.53 36.83 1.21
CA PHE A 670 49.21 38.12 1.08
C PHE A 670 50.57 37.96 0.42
N SER A 671 51.34 36.94 0.78
CA SER A 671 52.62 36.65 0.12
C SER A 671 52.44 36.33 -1.36
N VAL A 672 51.42 35.54 -1.73
CA VAL A 672 51.09 35.25 -3.14
C VAL A 672 50.74 36.54 -3.89
N ILE A 673 49.94 37.41 -3.27
CA ILE A 673 49.59 38.72 -3.83
C ILE A 673 50.83 39.60 -3.99
N ALA A 674 51.70 39.69 -2.98
CA ALA A 674 52.91 40.48 -3.00
C ALA A 674 53.90 40.01 -4.08
N GLU A 675 54.08 38.70 -4.22
CA GLU A 675 54.89 38.10 -5.28
C GLU A 675 54.27 38.40 -6.67
N TYR A 676 52.95 38.27 -6.80
CA TYR A 676 52.25 38.55 -8.05
C TYR A 676 52.33 40.03 -8.44
N PHE A 677 52.31 40.95 -7.46
CA PHE A 677 52.61 42.37 -7.69
C PHE A 677 54.06 42.59 -8.16
N GLY A 678 55.02 41.87 -7.56
CA GLY A 678 56.44 41.89 -7.96
C GLY A 678 56.69 41.43 -9.41
N ARG A 679 55.78 40.64 -10.00
CA ARG A 679 55.84 40.17 -11.40
C ARG A 679 55.45 41.23 -12.45
N GLY A 680 55.15 42.46 -12.05
CA GLY A 680 55.19 43.63 -12.94
C GLY A 680 53.88 44.08 -13.60
N ILE A 681 52.72 43.65 -13.10
CA ILE A 681 51.38 43.94 -13.66
C ILE A 681 51.08 45.45 -13.76
N ILE A 682 51.59 46.26 -12.82
CA ILE A 682 51.32 47.71 -12.77
C ILE A 682 52.22 48.51 -13.73
N SER A 683 53.33 47.93 -14.23
CA SER A 683 54.32 48.71 -14.99
C SER A 683 53.92 49.04 -16.44
N LYS A 684 52.86 48.43 -16.97
CA LYS A 684 52.28 48.78 -18.28
C LYS A 684 50.75 48.61 -18.27
N SER A 685 50.03 49.41 -17.50
CA SER A 685 48.70 49.82 -17.96
C SER A 685 48.94 50.66 -19.21
N SER A 686 48.66 50.06 -20.36
CA SER A 686 48.63 50.70 -21.67
C SER A 686 48.17 52.15 -21.57
N SER A 687 49.02 53.06 -22.05
CA SER A 687 48.55 54.31 -22.63
C SER A 687 47.56 53.94 -23.74
N ARG A 688 46.28 53.80 -23.40
CA ARG A 688 45.19 54.01 -24.35
C ARG A 688 45.22 55.50 -24.69
N GLY A 689 46.12 55.84 -25.61
CA GLY A 689 46.11 57.11 -26.32
C GLY A 689 44.82 57.19 -27.11
N SER A 690 43.93 58.04 -26.61
CA SER A 690 42.91 58.76 -27.35
C SER A 690 43.54 59.54 -28.52
N GLY A 691 42.88 59.51 -29.68
CA GLY A 691 43.17 60.44 -30.77
C GLY A 691 42.95 59.84 -32.16
N ASN A 692 41.92 60.36 -32.84
CA ASN A 692 41.50 60.21 -34.23
C ASN A 692 42.54 59.80 -35.27
#